data_AF-A0A1D3D518-F1
#
_entry.id   AF-A0A1D3D518-F1
#
_cell.length_a   1.000
_cell.length_b   1.000
_cell.length_c   1.000
_cell.angle_alpha   90.00
_cell.angle_beta   90.00
_cell.angle_gamma   90.00
#
_symmetry.space_group_name_H-M   'P 1'
#
loop_
_entity.id
_entity.type
_entity.pdbx_description
1 polymer ?
#
loop_
_entity_poly.entity_id
_entity_poly.type
_entity_poly.pdbx_seq_one_letter_code
_entity_poly.pdbx_strand_id
1 'polypeptide(L)'
;MRPPQLPPEKELHLAAAFAAAVEKALSEEATLAATWGGVPLGLNDEKRMGMLLLQDGRQFLGISFGCSCAVSGEVVFNTGMVAYPESLTDPSYAGQILTLTYPIIGNYGVPSDEKDSLGLPLHLEGARVHVTALLTADYVPAPLAHWRARSRLGDWLKAQGVPALCGIDTRALTKHLRKVGAMLGKVVVLSEDEEAAVLKHLASPEAAAAAAELLSRVSAHPEVQSLLSHVSATAALQQLIEERVQRAARLQVFASALKAAGERLPLNNPNLRNLVADVSPKQPKVYVSAINASKPQVRILAVDCGMKANIYRQFLYTNFEGCNIVLKAVPWDYDFTSEEYDGLFISNGPGDPEMCKITIAHLAKALKQTRPIFGICLGNQLLALAAGAKTYKMKFGNRESLPPDYVPLFVNANDRSNEGISHRSLPFFSAQFHPEAAGGPTDTFFLFSEFIDSLKRQQFRQLARCIYTIPYQFPSGYRKILLLGSGGLSIGQAGEFDYSGSQAIKALREHNITVVLVNPNIATVQTSKHMAHRVYFVPVTPQFVSEILEKERPQGVLCSFGGQTALNCVVELHRTGILKKYDCQVLGTPIEAIISTEDREIFAQKLMEIGEQVAPSAAATNVEEAVAVAARIGYPVLIRAAFALGNTSLLRFLDTLPKRMLLADLLRRINSLRTRQTAGVFRDRSVRRRLQLQTLNIKASL
;
A
#
# COMPACT_ATOMS: atom_id res chain seq x y z
N MET A 1 33.29 39.94 38.49
CA MET A 1 33.19 38.46 38.55
C MET A 1 32.35 38.02 37.36
N ARG A 2 32.87 37.17 36.46
CA ARG A 2 32.00 36.53 35.46
C ARG A 2 31.07 35.57 36.21
N PRO A 3 29.77 35.53 35.90
CA PRO A 3 28.88 34.54 36.50
C PRO A 3 29.42 33.13 36.18
N PRO A 4 29.31 32.17 37.12
CA PRO A 4 29.76 30.82 36.89
C PRO A 4 29.06 30.25 35.64
N GLN A 5 29.84 29.78 34.67
CA GLN A 5 29.30 29.07 33.51
C GLN A 5 28.57 27.82 34.01
N LEU A 6 27.32 27.66 33.61
CA LEU A 6 26.52 26.51 33.95
C LEU A 6 27.11 25.26 33.25
N PRO A 7 26.97 24.05 33.82
CA PRO A 7 27.31 22.81 33.14
C PRO A 7 26.60 22.74 31.77
N PRO A 8 27.23 22.21 30.70
CA PRO A 8 26.67 22.18 29.35
C PRO A 8 25.26 21.58 29.24
N GLU A 9 24.94 20.58 30.07
CA GLU A 9 23.60 19.97 30.14
C GLU A 9 22.53 20.94 30.63
N LYS A 10 22.86 21.85 31.57
CA LYS A 10 21.93 22.86 32.07
C LYS A 10 21.68 23.98 31.04
N GLU A 11 22.69 24.34 30.24
CA GLU A 11 22.54 25.31 29.15
C GLU A 11 21.61 24.78 28.04
N LEU A 12 21.69 23.49 27.70
CA LEU A 12 20.79 22.86 26.73
C LEU A 12 19.33 22.87 27.20
N HIS A 13 19.09 22.57 28.49
CA HIS A 13 17.74 22.64 29.08
C HIS A 13 17.18 24.07 29.11
N LEU A 14 18.01 25.07 29.42
CA LEU A 14 17.63 26.48 29.39
C LEU A 14 17.30 26.95 27.97
N ALA A 15 18.10 26.55 26.97
CA ALA A 15 17.84 26.87 25.56
C ALA A 15 16.54 26.24 25.06
N ALA A 16 16.26 24.98 25.41
CA ALA A 16 15.01 24.31 25.07
C ALA A 16 13.79 24.96 25.75
N ALA A 17 13.92 25.34 27.02
CA ALA A 17 12.88 26.06 27.75
C ALA A 17 12.63 27.46 27.18
N PHE A 18 13.69 28.17 26.78
CA PHE A 18 13.59 29.48 26.12
C PHE A 18 12.88 29.38 24.77
N ALA A 19 13.26 28.40 23.93
CA ALA A 19 12.57 28.15 22.67
C ALA A 19 11.07 27.85 22.90
N ALA A 20 10.73 27.04 23.89
CA ALA A 20 9.34 26.74 24.23
C ALA A 20 8.57 28.00 24.71
N ALA A 21 9.21 28.87 25.51
CA ALA A 21 8.60 30.12 25.98
C ALA A 21 8.36 31.12 24.83
N VAL A 22 9.28 31.21 23.87
CA VAL A 22 9.11 32.05 22.67
C VAL A 22 7.99 31.52 21.78
N GLU A 23 7.93 30.21 21.54
CA GLU A 23 6.83 29.60 20.78
C GLU A 23 5.47 29.78 21.48
N LYS A 24 5.44 29.70 22.81
CA LYS A 24 4.24 30.03 23.60
C LYS A 24 3.82 31.48 23.43
N ALA A 25 4.73 32.44 23.60
CA ALA A 25 4.43 33.86 23.41
C ALA A 25 3.94 34.17 21.99
N LEU A 26 4.54 33.56 20.97
CA LEU A 26 4.09 33.67 19.59
C LEU A 26 2.69 33.06 19.38
N SER A 27 2.35 32.00 20.11
CA SER A 27 1.01 31.39 20.05
C SER A 27 -0.11 32.27 20.59
N GLU A 28 0.21 33.09 21.59
CA GLU A 28 -0.72 34.04 22.19
C GLU A 28 -0.87 35.30 21.32
N GLU A 29 0.24 35.81 20.78
CA GLU A 29 0.29 37.09 20.07
C GLU A 29 0.02 37.01 18.56
N ALA A 30 0.31 35.86 17.94
CA ALA A 30 0.16 35.63 16.51
C ALA A 30 -0.50 34.26 16.25
N THR A 31 -1.73 34.10 16.72
CA THR A 31 -2.43 32.80 16.74
C THR A 31 -2.53 32.11 15.37
N LEU A 32 -2.70 32.88 14.27
CA LEU A 32 -2.65 32.30 12.92
C LEU A 32 -1.21 31.87 12.60
N ALA A 33 -0.20 32.71 12.78
CA ALA A 33 1.19 32.30 12.55
C ALA A 33 1.63 31.08 13.40
N ALA A 34 1.16 30.97 14.64
CA ALA A 34 1.51 29.86 15.53
C ALA A 34 0.85 28.53 15.14
N THR A 35 -0.34 28.57 14.53
CA THR A 35 -0.89 27.37 13.88
C THR A 35 -0.04 26.92 12.67
N TRP A 36 0.89 27.77 12.20
CA TRP A 36 1.71 27.60 11.00
C TRP A 36 3.21 27.38 11.33
N GLY A 37 3.61 27.50 12.60
CA GLY A 37 5.02 27.48 13.04
C GLY A 37 5.75 26.15 12.80
N GLY A 38 5.01 25.04 12.76
CA GLY A 38 5.54 23.70 12.52
C GLY A 38 5.78 23.33 11.06
N VAL A 39 5.39 24.17 10.09
CA VAL A 39 5.60 23.89 8.67
C VAL A 39 7.09 24.07 8.35
N PRO A 40 7.81 23.05 7.84
CA PRO A 40 9.19 23.21 7.37
C PRO A 40 9.19 23.96 6.04
N LEU A 41 8.87 25.24 6.10
CA LEU A 41 9.27 26.22 5.08
C LEU A 41 10.79 26.29 5.22
N GLY A 42 11.49 25.83 4.19
CA GLY A 42 12.96 25.82 4.21
C GLY A 42 13.49 27.21 4.52
N LEU A 43 14.69 27.30 5.09
CA LEU A 43 15.38 28.53 5.52
C LEU A 43 15.55 29.62 4.43
N ASN A 44 15.04 29.40 3.21
CA ASN A 44 15.07 30.34 2.08
C ASN A 44 13.67 30.77 1.57
N ASP A 45 12.54 30.33 2.15
CA ASP A 45 11.18 30.83 1.82
C ASP A 45 10.76 30.82 0.32
N GLU A 46 11.39 30.00 -0.53
CA GLU A 46 11.11 29.93 -1.98
C GLU A 46 9.86 29.11 -2.36
N LYS A 47 9.15 28.53 -1.38
CA LYS A 47 8.04 27.59 -1.65
C LYS A 47 6.68 28.27 -1.49
N ARG A 48 5.83 28.16 -2.52
CA ARG A 48 4.47 28.72 -2.54
C ARG A 48 3.58 28.06 -1.49
N MET A 49 2.96 28.86 -0.62
CA MET A 49 2.06 28.36 0.43
C MET A 49 0.68 28.02 -0.14
N GLY A 50 0.00 27.09 0.52
CA GLY A 50 -1.40 26.79 0.24
C GLY A 50 -2.13 26.24 1.46
N MET A 51 -3.46 26.19 1.36
CA MET A 51 -4.32 25.82 2.47
C MET A 51 -5.50 24.96 2.00
N LEU A 52 -5.80 23.91 2.75
CA LEU A 52 -7.06 23.21 2.71
C LEU A 52 -8.01 23.81 3.76
N LEU A 53 -9.18 24.26 3.34
CA LEU A 53 -10.28 24.68 4.20
C LEU A 53 -11.41 23.65 4.12
N LEU A 54 -11.81 23.08 5.24
CA LEU A 54 -12.95 22.16 5.32
C LEU A 54 -14.25 22.90 5.63
N GLN A 55 -15.38 22.33 5.22
CA GLN A 55 -16.71 22.92 5.47
C GLN A 55 -17.04 23.12 6.96
N ASP A 56 -16.37 22.38 7.86
CA ASP A 56 -16.54 22.50 9.31
C ASP A 56 -15.59 23.53 9.95
N GLY A 57 -14.91 24.33 9.13
CA GLY A 57 -14.02 25.42 9.55
C GLY A 57 -12.58 25.00 9.82
N ARG A 58 -12.25 23.70 9.76
CA ARG A 58 -10.87 23.23 9.96
C ARG A 58 -9.97 23.61 8.81
N GLN A 59 -8.71 23.83 9.14
CA GLN A 59 -7.71 24.32 8.21
C GLN A 59 -6.50 23.41 8.28
N PHE A 60 -5.97 23.05 7.12
CA PHE A 60 -4.71 22.32 7.01
C PHE A 60 -3.81 23.07 6.06
N LEU A 61 -2.58 23.26 6.47
CA LEU A 61 -1.63 24.08 5.74
C LEU A 61 -0.66 23.19 5.02
N GLY A 62 -0.23 23.67 3.87
CA GLY A 62 0.72 22.95 3.08
C GLY A 62 1.51 23.84 2.17
N ILE A 63 2.40 23.18 1.45
CA ILE A 63 3.25 23.76 0.45
C ILE A 63 2.71 23.30 -0.90
N SER A 64 2.44 24.26 -1.78
CA SER A 64 2.00 23.96 -3.14
C SER A 64 3.13 23.35 -3.95
N PHE A 65 2.84 22.24 -4.61
CA PHE A 65 3.73 21.62 -5.60
C PHE A 65 3.05 21.36 -6.95
N GLY A 66 1.74 21.63 -7.06
CA GLY A 66 0.94 21.52 -8.28
C GLY A 66 0.64 22.87 -8.92
N CYS A 67 -0.50 22.96 -9.63
CA CYS A 67 -1.01 24.19 -10.22
C CYS A 67 -1.33 25.25 -9.15
N SER A 68 -1.19 26.53 -9.51
CA SER A 68 -1.46 27.66 -8.62
C SER A 68 -2.84 28.23 -8.87
N CYS A 69 -3.83 27.48 -8.40
CA CYS A 69 -5.24 27.82 -8.51
C CYS A 69 -6.00 27.36 -7.26
N ALA A 70 -7.15 27.99 -7.03
CA ALA A 70 -8.05 27.61 -5.96
C ALA A 70 -9.20 26.76 -6.51
N VAL A 71 -9.51 25.65 -5.82
CA VAL A 71 -10.55 24.69 -6.24
C VAL A 71 -11.35 24.20 -5.05
N SER A 72 -12.61 23.85 -5.30
CA SER A 72 -13.50 23.24 -4.30
C SER A 72 -13.92 21.85 -4.75
N GLY A 73 -14.06 20.93 -3.81
CA GLY A 73 -14.55 19.59 -4.10
C GLY A 73 -14.87 18.80 -2.83
N GLU A 74 -15.22 17.54 -3.01
CA GLU A 74 -15.38 16.63 -1.89
C GLU A 74 -14.03 16.04 -1.46
N VAL A 75 -13.65 16.23 -0.20
CA VAL A 75 -12.40 15.71 0.36
C VAL A 75 -12.58 14.25 0.75
N VAL A 76 -11.79 13.39 0.12
CA VAL A 76 -11.75 11.94 0.35
C VAL A 76 -10.33 11.51 0.71
N PHE A 77 -10.18 10.28 1.19
CA PHE A 77 -8.86 9.69 1.43
C PHE A 77 -8.77 8.28 0.83
N ASN A 78 -7.57 7.91 0.40
CA ASN A 78 -7.26 6.57 -0.10
C ASN A 78 -6.06 6.00 0.68
N THR A 79 -6.21 4.75 1.14
CA THR A 79 -5.19 4.02 1.91
C THR A 79 -4.18 3.24 1.08
N GLY A 80 -4.31 3.29 -0.25
CA GLY A 80 -3.34 2.71 -1.19
C GLY A 80 -1.95 3.31 -0.99
N MET A 81 -0.95 2.43 -0.92
CA MET A 81 0.45 2.84 -0.67
C MET A 81 1.24 3.09 -1.95
N VAL A 82 0.74 2.60 -3.08
CA VAL A 82 1.40 2.64 -4.39
C VAL A 82 0.41 3.07 -5.46
N ALA A 83 0.87 3.23 -6.68
CA ALA A 83 0.08 3.57 -7.85
C ALA A 83 -0.69 4.91 -7.74
N TYR A 84 -0.01 5.97 -7.27
CA TYR A 84 -0.59 7.31 -7.30
C TYR A 84 -0.88 7.79 -8.74
N PRO A 85 -0.09 7.51 -9.80
CA PRO A 85 -0.44 7.94 -11.16
C PRO A 85 -1.76 7.30 -11.65
N GLU A 86 -1.93 6.01 -11.41
CA GLU A 86 -3.14 5.26 -11.73
C GLU A 86 -4.33 5.78 -10.93
N SER A 87 -4.16 6.01 -9.62
CA SER A 87 -5.22 6.57 -8.77
C SER A 87 -5.64 7.97 -9.21
N LEU A 88 -4.69 8.83 -9.59
CA LEU A 88 -4.97 10.20 -10.03
C LEU A 88 -5.70 10.25 -11.37
N THR A 89 -5.58 9.19 -12.18
CA THR A 89 -6.22 9.06 -13.49
C THR A 89 -7.47 8.18 -13.47
N ASP A 90 -7.88 7.70 -12.30
CA ASP A 90 -9.15 6.99 -12.13
C ASP A 90 -10.33 7.97 -12.23
N PRO A 91 -11.25 7.79 -13.21
CA PRO A 91 -12.40 8.65 -13.38
C PRO A 91 -13.32 8.77 -12.16
N SER A 92 -13.29 7.80 -11.25
CA SER A 92 -14.11 7.76 -10.05
C SER A 92 -13.80 8.90 -9.07
N TYR A 93 -12.61 9.51 -9.16
CA TYR A 93 -12.24 10.69 -8.34
C TYR A 93 -12.65 12.03 -8.95
N ALA A 94 -13.40 12.05 -10.05
CA ALA A 94 -13.86 13.32 -10.64
C ALA A 94 -14.62 14.17 -9.60
N GLY A 95 -14.22 15.44 -9.45
CA GLY A 95 -14.81 16.36 -8.47
C GLY A 95 -14.31 16.20 -7.03
N GLN A 96 -13.40 15.26 -6.77
CA GLN A 96 -12.90 14.97 -5.42
C GLN A 96 -11.49 15.53 -5.19
N ILE A 97 -11.24 16.00 -3.97
CA ILE A 97 -9.91 16.35 -3.45
C ILE A 97 -9.36 15.09 -2.78
N LEU A 98 -8.31 14.50 -3.36
CA LEU A 98 -7.77 13.22 -2.93
C LEU A 98 -6.68 13.40 -1.88
N THR A 99 -6.87 12.81 -0.69
CA THR A 99 -5.86 12.70 0.35
C THR A 99 -5.19 11.32 0.29
N LEU A 100 -3.87 11.27 0.07
CA LEU A 100 -3.12 10.02 0.16
C LEU A 100 -2.61 9.81 1.59
N THR A 101 -2.89 8.63 2.16
CA THR A 101 -2.40 8.32 3.52
C THR A 101 -0.95 7.87 3.55
N TYR A 102 -0.43 7.34 2.44
CA TYR A 102 0.98 7.02 2.35
C TYR A 102 1.80 8.32 2.35
N PRO A 103 2.75 8.47 3.30
CA PRO A 103 3.31 9.80 3.57
C PRO A 103 4.23 10.31 2.46
N ILE A 104 4.92 9.43 1.73
CA ILE A 104 5.99 9.81 0.80
C ILE A 104 5.49 9.66 -0.64
N ILE A 105 5.13 10.78 -1.28
CA ILE A 105 4.54 10.78 -2.63
C ILE A 105 5.49 11.41 -3.65
N GLY A 106 5.51 10.88 -4.88
CA GLY A 106 6.35 11.36 -5.99
C GLY A 106 7.67 10.60 -6.19
N ASN A 107 7.96 9.61 -5.36
CA ASN A 107 9.20 8.82 -5.35
C ASN A 107 9.53 8.10 -6.67
N TYR A 108 8.55 7.75 -7.51
CA TYR A 108 8.76 7.11 -8.81
C TYR A 108 8.30 7.96 -10.01
N GLY A 109 8.09 9.27 -9.82
CA GLY A 109 7.65 10.18 -10.88
C GLY A 109 6.32 9.78 -11.52
N VAL A 110 6.11 10.21 -12.77
CA VAL A 110 4.93 9.86 -13.58
C VAL A 110 5.41 9.20 -14.88
N PRO A 111 4.76 8.11 -15.33
CA PRO A 111 5.11 7.46 -16.59
C PRO A 111 4.76 8.32 -17.82
N SER A 112 5.16 7.87 -19.01
CA SER A 112 4.74 8.47 -20.28
C SER A 112 3.23 8.36 -20.52
N ASP A 113 2.74 9.19 -21.44
CA ASP A 113 1.39 9.19 -22.02
C ASP A 113 1.24 8.24 -23.22
N GLU A 114 2.18 7.29 -23.35
CA GLU A 114 2.16 6.24 -24.39
C GLU A 114 0.81 5.52 -24.41
N LYS A 115 0.35 5.16 -25.61
CA LYS A 115 -0.88 4.39 -25.80
C LYS A 115 -0.56 2.96 -26.21
N ASP A 116 -1.39 2.02 -25.76
CA ASP A 116 -1.34 0.64 -26.21
C ASP A 116 -2.00 0.46 -27.58
N SER A 117 -2.04 -0.78 -28.09
CA SER A 117 -2.61 -1.10 -29.41
C SER A 117 -4.11 -0.86 -29.52
N LEU A 118 -4.82 -0.66 -28.39
CA LEU A 118 -6.24 -0.29 -28.35
C LEU A 118 -6.44 1.23 -28.37
N GLY A 119 -5.34 2.00 -28.33
CA GLY A 119 -5.34 3.45 -28.20
C GLY A 119 -5.66 3.93 -26.78
N LEU A 120 -5.53 3.06 -25.77
CA LEU A 120 -5.74 3.39 -24.35
C LEU A 120 -4.39 3.77 -23.71
N PRO A 121 -4.36 4.64 -22.67
CA PRO A 121 -3.11 5.01 -22.00
C PRO A 121 -2.41 3.78 -21.39
N LEU A 122 -1.23 3.41 -21.89
CA LEU A 122 -0.52 2.16 -21.58
C LEU A 122 -0.20 2.00 -20.08
N HIS A 123 -0.06 3.10 -19.37
CA HIS A 123 0.48 3.15 -18.02
C HIS A 123 -0.44 3.80 -16.99
N LEU A 124 -1.59 4.29 -17.43
CA LEU A 124 -2.54 5.09 -16.64
C LEU A 124 -3.94 4.53 -16.82
N GLU A 125 -4.84 4.86 -15.90
CA GLU A 125 -6.23 4.37 -15.94
C GLU A 125 -7.16 5.30 -16.73
N GLY A 126 -6.70 6.51 -17.03
CA GLY A 126 -7.42 7.52 -17.79
C GLY A 126 -6.47 8.43 -18.56
N ALA A 127 -7.03 9.19 -19.52
CA ALA A 127 -6.25 10.07 -20.40
C ALA A 127 -5.80 11.38 -19.73
N ARG A 128 -6.34 11.69 -18.54
CA ARG A 128 -6.05 12.91 -17.77
C ARG A 128 -6.12 12.65 -16.28
N VAL A 129 -5.66 13.60 -15.50
CA VAL A 129 -5.90 13.62 -14.05
C VAL A 129 -7.36 13.96 -13.77
N HIS A 130 -8.03 13.15 -12.96
CA HIS A 130 -9.44 13.31 -12.62
C HIS A 130 -9.68 13.94 -11.25
N VAL A 131 -8.72 13.83 -10.32
CA VAL A 131 -8.82 14.52 -9.03
C VAL A 131 -8.86 16.03 -9.22
N THR A 132 -9.62 16.71 -8.37
CA THR A 132 -9.70 18.17 -8.34
C THR A 132 -8.49 18.78 -7.66
N ALA A 133 -7.95 18.11 -6.65
CA ALA A 133 -6.67 18.45 -6.01
C ALA A 133 -6.06 17.23 -5.34
N LEU A 134 -4.76 17.30 -5.05
CA LEU A 134 -4.03 16.25 -4.33
C LEU A 134 -3.48 16.78 -2.99
N LEU A 135 -3.65 16.00 -1.92
CA LEU A 135 -3.12 16.29 -0.59
C LEU A 135 -2.18 15.16 -0.14
N THR A 136 -0.98 15.52 0.29
CA THR A 136 0.06 14.58 0.74
C THR A 136 0.71 15.05 2.05
N ALA A 137 1.30 14.10 2.79
CA ALA A 137 2.10 14.46 3.97
C ALA A 137 3.47 15.00 3.55
N ASP A 138 4.13 14.31 2.62
CA ASP A 138 5.40 14.73 2.04
C ASP A 138 5.36 14.59 0.50
N TYR A 139 6.19 15.36 -0.16
CA TYR A 139 6.39 15.31 -1.61
C TYR A 139 7.88 15.24 -1.91
N VAL A 140 8.27 14.27 -2.73
CA VAL A 140 9.65 14.06 -3.15
C VAL A 140 9.89 14.76 -4.50
N PRO A 141 10.56 15.93 -4.54
CA PRO A 141 10.91 16.62 -5.79
C PRO A 141 12.17 16.05 -6.46
N ALA A 142 12.72 14.94 -5.93
CA ALA A 142 14.01 14.38 -6.30
C ALA A 142 14.08 13.99 -7.81
N PRO A 143 15.30 13.76 -8.35
CA PRO A 143 15.46 13.23 -9.69
C PRO A 143 14.67 11.93 -9.90
N LEU A 144 14.22 11.70 -11.13
CA LEU A 144 13.41 10.55 -11.48
C LEU A 144 14.16 9.24 -11.18
N ALA A 145 13.75 8.53 -10.13
CA ALA A 145 14.40 7.32 -9.62
C ALA A 145 13.64 6.03 -10.00
N HIS A 146 12.94 6.05 -11.15
CA HIS A 146 12.20 4.90 -11.66
C HIS A 146 12.33 4.81 -13.18
N TRP A 147 12.54 3.61 -13.71
CA TRP A 147 12.87 3.40 -15.13
C TRP A 147 11.74 3.80 -16.10
N ARG A 148 10.48 3.79 -15.64
CA ARG A 148 9.32 4.29 -16.42
C ARG A 148 9.07 5.79 -16.26
N ALA A 149 9.71 6.47 -15.31
CA ALA A 149 9.43 7.87 -15.06
C ALA A 149 9.85 8.75 -16.25
N ARG A 150 9.02 9.73 -16.59
CA ARG A 150 9.25 10.72 -17.65
C ARG A 150 9.10 12.16 -17.17
N SER A 151 8.25 12.38 -16.17
CA SER A 151 8.07 13.68 -15.54
C SER A 151 8.00 13.54 -14.02
N ARG A 152 8.27 14.64 -13.32
CA ARG A 152 8.00 14.73 -11.88
C ARG A 152 6.50 14.89 -11.68
N LEU A 153 6.00 14.40 -10.54
CA LEU A 153 4.58 14.50 -10.21
C LEU A 153 4.09 15.96 -10.19
N GLY A 154 4.84 16.87 -9.54
CA GLY A 154 4.45 18.29 -9.50
C GLY A 154 4.37 18.95 -10.87
N ASP A 155 5.33 18.67 -11.75
CA ASP A 155 5.35 19.22 -13.11
C ASP A 155 4.17 18.70 -13.95
N TRP A 156 3.84 17.42 -13.81
CA TRP A 156 2.67 16.82 -14.45
C TRP A 156 1.35 17.42 -13.94
N LEU A 157 1.20 17.60 -12.62
CA LEU A 157 -0.01 18.22 -12.04
C LEU A 157 -0.16 19.68 -12.46
N LYS A 158 0.94 20.45 -12.55
CA LYS A 158 0.94 21.81 -13.10
C LYS A 158 0.45 21.82 -14.55
N ALA A 159 0.98 20.94 -15.40
CA ALA A 159 0.59 20.84 -16.80
C ALA A 159 -0.88 20.42 -16.98
N GLN A 160 -1.43 19.65 -16.02
CA GLN A 160 -2.84 19.24 -16.01
C GLN A 160 -3.76 20.24 -15.30
N GLY A 161 -3.23 21.36 -14.79
CA GLY A 161 -4.03 22.38 -14.08
C GLY A 161 -4.55 21.94 -12.72
N VAL A 162 -3.91 20.97 -12.06
CA VAL A 162 -4.36 20.38 -10.79
C VAL A 162 -3.51 20.91 -9.63
N PRO A 163 -4.12 21.60 -8.64
CA PRO A 163 -3.40 22.05 -7.45
C PRO A 163 -3.09 20.88 -6.53
N ALA A 164 -1.97 20.97 -5.81
CA ALA A 164 -1.55 19.95 -4.88
C ALA A 164 -0.76 20.52 -3.71
N LEU A 165 -1.05 20.03 -2.50
CA LEU A 165 -0.41 20.46 -1.25
C LEU A 165 0.32 19.30 -0.57
N CYS A 166 1.57 19.51 -0.18
CA CYS A 166 2.30 18.64 0.73
C CYS A 166 2.49 19.32 2.10
N GLY A 167 2.98 18.59 3.11
CA GLY A 167 3.10 19.10 4.48
C GLY A 167 1.79 19.06 5.27
N ILE A 168 0.72 18.50 4.69
CA ILE A 168 -0.56 18.30 5.37
C ILE A 168 -0.44 17.12 6.34
N ASP A 169 -0.93 17.24 7.58
CA ASP A 169 -1.13 16.06 8.43
C ASP A 169 -2.30 15.22 7.88
N THR A 170 -2.00 14.39 6.88
CA THR A 170 -2.97 13.53 6.21
C THR A 170 -3.54 12.48 7.16
N ARG A 171 -2.84 12.12 8.25
CA ARG A 171 -3.35 11.20 9.28
C ARG A 171 -4.42 11.88 10.12
N ALA A 172 -4.21 13.11 10.58
CA ALA A 172 -5.21 13.88 11.30
C ALA A 172 -6.46 14.14 10.43
N LEU A 173 -6.25 14.53 9.17
CA LEU A 173 -7.32 14.70 8.18
C LEU A 173 -8.11 13.40 7.98
N THR A 174 -7.42 12.27 7.77
CA THR A 174 -8.07 10.96 7.59
C THR A 174 -8.86 10.54 8.82
N LYS A 175 -8.31 10.69 10.03
CA LYS A 175 -9.04 10.41 11.28
C LYS A 175 -10.31 11.24 11.41
N HIS A 176 -10.24 12.50 10.97
CA HIS A 176 -11.40 13.38 10.97
C HIS A 176 -12.46 12.93 9.97
N LEU A 177 -12.09 12.79 8.69
CA LEU A 177 -13.01 12.34 7.63
C LEU A 177 -13.64 10.99 7.99
N ARG A 178 -12.87 10.07 8.58
CA ARG A 178 -13.39 8.79 9.09
C ARG A 178 -14.46 8.98 10.18
N LYS A 179 -14.38 10.01 11.03
CA LYS A 179 -15.36 10.24 12.10
C LYS A 179 -16.67 10.84 11.57
N VAL A 180 -16.59 11.76 10.61
CA VAL A 180 -17.73 12.59 10.20
C VAL A 180 -18.29 12.25 8.81
N GLY A 181 -17.55 11.47 8.02
CA GLY A 181 -17.82 11.21 6.60
C GLY A 181 -17.00 12.11 5.67
N ALA A 182 -17.02 11.78 4.38
CA ALA A 182 -16.49 12.69 3.36
C ALA A 182 -17.24 14.03 3.41
N MET A 183 -16.54 15.12 3.11
CA MET A 183 -17.06 16.47 3.27
C MET A 183 -16.52 17.42 2.22
N LEU A 184 -17.17 18.57 2.05
CA LEU A 184 -16.67 19.57 1.14
C LEU A 184 -15.44 20.28 1.72
N GLY A 185 -14.53 20.66 0.83
CA GLY A 185 -13.39 21.47 1.15
C GLY A 185 -12.92 22.30 -0.03
N LYS A 186 -12.00 23.22 0.25
CA LYS A 186 -11.36 24.11 -0.71
C LYS A 186 -9.85 23.96 -0.59
N VAL A 187 -9.17 23.71 -1.69
CA VAL A 187 -7.72 23.86 -1.77
C VAL A 187 -7.45 25.23 -2.35
N VAL A 188 -6.74 26.06 -1.61
CA VAL A 188 -6.46 27.46 -1.94
C VAL A 188 -4.96 27.62 -2.09
N VAL A 189 -4.56 28.04 -3.29
CA VAL A 189 -3.20 28.49 -3.61
C VAL A 189 -3.38 29.86 -4.28
N LEU A 190 -2.65 30.87 -3.80
CA LEU A 190 -2.71 32.21 -4.38
C LEU A 190 -2.25 32.18 -5.85
N SER A 191 -2.89 33.00 -6.69
CA SER A 191 -2.38 33.24 -8.04
C SER A 191 -1.04 33.99 -7.99
N GLU A 192 -0.33 34.05 -9.12
CA GLU A 192 0.93 34.79 -9.20
C GLU A 192 0.76 36.28 -8.86
N ASP A 193 -0.34 36.89 -9.32
CA ASP A 193 -0.67 38.29 -9.02
C ASP A 193 -1.01 38.51 -7.54
N GLU A 194 -1.78 37.59 -6.94
CA GLU A 194 -2.14 37.66 -5.53
C GLU A 194 -0.92 37.49 -4.63
N GLU A 195 -0.04 36.55 -4.97
CA GLU A 195 1.22 36.35 -4.25
C GLU A 195 2.15 37.57 -4.40
N ALA A 196 2.26 38.14 -5.60
CA ALA A 196 3.02 39.37 -5.82
C ALA A 196 2.49 40.55 -4.98
N ALA A 197 1.17 40.68 -4.85
CA ALA A 197 0.54 41.69 -4.00
C ALA A 197 0.87 41.46 -2.50
N VAL A 198 0.85 40.20 -2.04
CA VAL A 198 1.25 39.83 -0.68
C VAL A 198 2.73 40.17 -0.42
N LEU A 199 3.62 39.83 -1.35
CA LEU A 199 5.04 40.14 -1.24
C LEU A 199 5.30 41.65 -1.22
N LYS A 200 4.56 42.42 -2.03
CA LYS A 200 4.63 43.89 -2.00
C LYS A 200 4.17 44.46 -0.65
N HIS A 201 3.10 43.91 -0.06
CA HIS A 201 2.64 44.31 1.27
C HIS A 201 3.67 43.94 2.36
N LEU A 202 4.31 42.78 2.27
CA LEU A 202 5.37 42.40 3.22
C LEU A 202 6.59 43.33 3.18
N ALA A 203 6.86 43.97 2.04
CA ALA A 203 7.92 44.97 1.90
C ALA A 203 7.51 46.39 2.32
N SER A 204 6.26 46.58 2.80
CA SER A 204 5.74 47.89 3.17
C SER A 204 6.20 48.37 4.56
N PRO A 205 6.28 49.69 4.80
CA PRO A 205 6.56 50.24 6.13
C PRO A 205 5.55 49.77 7.19
N GLU A 206 4.29 49.59 6.82
CA GLU A 206 3.23 49.11 7.71
C GLU A 206 3.51 47.68 8.20
N ALA A 207 3.93 46.78 7.31
CA ALA A 207 4.29 45.42 7.69
C ALA A 207 5.54 45.37 8.58
N ALA A 208 6.53 46.24 8.32
CA ALA A 208 7.71 46.37 9.18
C ALA A 208 7.34 46.88 10.58
N ALA A 209 6.45 47.86 10.68
CA ALA A 209 5.95 48.38 11.96
C ALA A 209 5.20 47.29 12.75
N ALA A 210 4.32 46.52 12.10
CA ALA A 210 3.60 45.43 12.73
C ALA A 210 4.52 44.31 13.26
N ALA A 211 5.59 43.97 12.51
CA ALA A 211 6.60 43.02 12.96
C ALA A 211 7.39 43.54 14.18
N ALA A 212 7.73 44.83 14.19
CA ALA A 212 8.41 45.46 15.34
C ALA A 212 7.52 45.50 16.60
N GLU A 213 6.22 45.76 16.44
CA GLU A 213 5.25 45.70 17.54
C GLU A 213 5.10 44.27 18.10
N LEU A 214 5.04 43.26 17.22
CA LEU A 214 5.03 41.85 17.63
C LEU A 214 6.32 41.48 18.38
N LEU A 215 7.48 41.94 17.91
CA LEU A 215 8.77 41.72 18.57
C LEU A 215 8.76 42.29 20.00
N SER A 216 8.28 43.54 20.15
CA SER A 216 8.19 44.19 21.46
C SER A 216 7.34 43.38 22.45
N ARG A 217 6.17 42.88 22.01
CA ARG A 217 5.28 42.07 22.85
C ARG A 217 5.87 40.71 23.22
N VAL A 218 6.44 39.99 22.26
CA VAL A 218 7.09 38.69 22.51
C VAL A 218 8.29 38.83 23.45
N SER A 219 9.12 39.86 23.26
CA SER A 219 10.24 40.16 24.16
C SER A 219 9.79 40.61 25.55
N ALA A 220 8.59 41.16 25.69
CA ALA A 220 8.00 41.55 26.98
C ALA A 220 7.29 40.40 27.71
N HIS A 221 7.13 39.24 27.08
CA HIS A 221 6.42 38.11 27.68
C HIS A 221 7.13 37.63 28.97
N PRO A 222 6.42 37.44 30.11
CA PRO A 222 7.04 37.19 31.41
C PRO A 222 7.99 35.98 31.45
N GLU A 223 7.62 34.87 30.80
CA GLU A 223 8.46 33.67 30.73
C GLU A 223 9.72 33.87 29.87
N VAL A 224 9.62 34.67 28.80
CA VAL A 224 10.75 34.98 27.91
C VAL A 224 11.75 35.88 28.63
N GLN A 225 11.27 36.94 29.30
CA GLN A 225 12.12 37.83 30.09
C GLN A 225 12.81 37.12 31.26
N SER A 226 12.07 36.27 31.98
CA SER A 226 12.64 35.49 33.09
C SER A 226 13.81 34.64 32.62
N LEU A 227 13.68 33.96 31.49
CA LEU A 227 14.74 33.10 30.94
C LEU A 227 15.90 33.90 30.35
N LEU A 228 15.66 35.03 29.67
CA LEU A 228 16.71 35.91 29.14
C LEU A 228 17.66 36.41 30.23
N SER A 229 17.15 36.69 31.43
CA SER A 229 17.97 37.17 32.55
C SER A 229 18.95 36.12 33.11
N HIS A 230 18.77 34.84 32.76
CA HIS A 230 19.55 33.71 33.29
C HIS A 230 20.60 33.18 32.30
N VAL A 231 20.68 33.74 31.09
CA VAL A 231 21.58 33.27 30.03
C VAL A 231 22.63 34.33 29.71
N SER A 232 23.89 33.92 29.59
CA SER A 232 25.03 34.79 29.29
C SER A 232 25.11 35.23 27.80
N ALA A 233 24.44 34.50 26.90
CA ALA A 233 24.40 34.72 25.45
C ALA A 233 23.14 35.48 24.99
N THR A 234 22.84 36.64 25.60
CA THR A 234 21.63 37.43 25.34
C THR A 234 21.46 37.87 23.88
N ALA A 235 22.54 38.30 23.21
CA ALA A 235 22.47 38.80 21.83
C ALA A 235 22.03 37.73 20.81
N ALA A 236 22.52 36.50 20.93
CA ALA A 236 22.17 35.40 20.02
C ALA A 236 20.71 34.95 20.22
N LEU A 237 20.23 34.94 21.46
CA LEU A 237 18.83 34.64 21.76
C LEU A 237 17.89 35.74 21.28
N GLN A 238 18.32 37.00 21.33
CA GLN A 238 17.55 38.14 20.86
C GLN A 238 17.43 38.13 19.33
N GLN A 239 18.51 37.81 18.62
CA GLN A 239 18.48 37.55 17.18
C GLN A 239 17.53 36.38 16.84
N LEU A 240 17.55 35.30 17.62
CA LEU A 240 16.63 34.18 17.41
C LEU A 240 15.16 34.59 17.58
N ILE A 241 14.84 35.44 18.57
CA ILE A 241 13.49 36.00 18.73
C ILE A 241 13.13 36.83 17.48
N GLU A 242 14.01 37.71 17.03
CA GLU A 242 13.78 38.54 15.84
C GLU A 242 13.48 37.69 14.60
N GLU A 243 14.28 36.66 14.32
CA GLU A 243 14.08 35.73 13.21
C GLU A 243 12.72 35.00 13.32
N ARG A 244 12.36 34.54 14.52
CA ARG A 244 11.08 33.86 14.79
C ARG A 244 9.88 34.79 14.61
N VAL A 245 9.99 36.03 15.08
CA VAL A 245 8.95 37.05 14.97
C VAL A 245 8.76 37.49 13.52
N GLN A 246 9.85 37.74 12.78
CA GLN A 246 9.78 38.08 11.36
C GLN A 246 9.09 36.97 10.57
N ARG A 247 9.46 35.71 10.84
CA ARG A 247 8.79 34.54 10.26
C ARG A 247 7.31 34.50 10.63
N ALA A 248 6.97 34.72 11.89
CA ALA A 248 5.57 34.70 12.34
C ALA A 248 4.74 35.82 11.67
N ALA A 249 5.27 37.04 11.59
CA ALA A 249 4.63 38.15 10.90
C ALA A 249 4.40 37.85 9.41
N ARG A 250 5.40 37.27 8.74
CA ARG A 250 5.26 36.81 7.34
C ARG A 250 4.13 35.78 7.19
N LEU A 251 4.10 34.76 8.05
CA LEU A 251 3.07 33.72 8.04
C LEU A 251 1.67 34.31 8.29
N GLN A 252 1.55 35.27 9.20
CA GLN A 252 0.29 35.94 9.53
C GLN A 252 -0.33 36.63 8.29
N VAL A 253 0.50 37.29 7.48
CA VAL A 253 0.03 37.96 6.25
C VAL A 253 -0.41 36.94 5.21
N PHE A 254 0.41 35.91 4.94
CA PHE A 254 0.06 34.85 3.99
C PHE A 254 -1.22 34.10 4.41
N ALA A 255 -1.38 33.84 5.71
CA ALA A 255 -2.59 33.24 6.27
C ALA A 255 -3.84 34.06 6.00
N SER A 256 -3.75 35.36 6.22
CA SER A 256 -4.86 36.28 5.98
C SER A 256 -5.24 36.32 4.50
N ALA A 257 -4.23 36.37 3.61
CA ALA A 257 -4.45 36.36 2.16
C ALA A 257 -5.08 35.06 1.66
N LEU A 258 -4.56 33.90 2.08
CA LEU A 258 -5.10 32.58 1.71
C LEU A 258 -6.53 32.40 2.23
N LYS A 259 -6.83 32.89 3.44
CA LYS A 259 -8.19 32.87 3.99
C LYS A 259 -9.15 33.74 3.17
N ALA A 260 -8.76 34.98 2.84
CA ALA A 260 -9.55 35.88 2.01
C ALA A 260 -9.77 35.32 0.59
N ALA A 261 -8.78 34.64 0.00
CA ALA A 261 -8.94 33.92 -1.26
C ALA A 261 -9.93 32.74 -1.12
N GLY A 262 -9.86 31.98 -0.03
CA GLY A 262 -10.78 30.89 0.27
C GLY A 262 -12.23 31.33 0.52
N GLU A 263 -12.44 32.53 1.05
CA GLU A 263 -13.77 33.14 1.24
C GLU A 263 -14.42 33.53 -0.11
N ARG A 264 -13.63 33.98 -1.08
CA ARG A 264 -14.11 34.31 -2.44
C ARG A 264 -14.52 33.09 -3.27
N LEU A 265 -13.93 31.92 -3.00
CA LEU A 265 -14.22 30.70 -3.74
C LEU A 265 -15.51 30.02 -3.21
N PRO A 266 -16.55 29.77 -4.02
CA PRO A 266 -17.75 29.05 -3.56
C PRO A 266 -17.44 27.60 -3.18
N LEU A 267 -18.15 27.07 -2.19
CA LEU A 267 -18.04 25.67 -1.78
C LEU A 267 -19.02 24.81 -2.61
N ASN A 268 -18.55 24.28 -3.75
CA ASN A 268 -19.40 23.53 -4.66
C ASN A 268 -19.43 22.03 -4.30
N ASN A 269 -20.64 21.46 -4.18
CA ASN A 269 -20.80 20.02 -4.03
C ASN A 269 -20.83 19.34 -5.41
N PRO A 270 -19.80 18.54 -5.77
CA PRO A 270 -19.71 17.91 -7.08
C PRO A 270 -20.81 16.85 -7.31
N ASN A 271 -21.40 16.29 -6.24
CA ASN A 271 -22.41 15.23 -6.34
C ASN A 271 -23.80 15.74 -6.74
N LEU A 272 -24.00 17.07 -6.81
CA LEU A 272 -25.27 17.66 -7.27
C LEU A 272 -25.40 17.68 -8.80
N ARG A 273 -24.34 17.32 -9.52
CA ARG A 273 -24.34 17.19 -10.98
C ARG A 273 -24.05 15.74 -11.39
N ASN A 274 -24.41 15.40 -12.62
CA ASN A 274 -24.09 14.09 -13.18
C ASN A 274 -22.61 14.03 -13.60
N LEU A 275 -21.74 13.61 -12.69
CA LEU A 275 -20.30 13.47 -12.94
C LEU A 275 -19.98 12.39 -13.98
N VAL A 276 -20.85 11.39 -14.15
CA VAL A 276 -20.69 10.37 -15.19
C VAL A 276 -20.75 11.02 -16.57
N ALA A 277 -21.64 11.99 -16.78
CA ALA A 277 -21.71 12.72 -18.04
C ALA A 277 -20.42 13.51 -18.36
N ASP A 278 -19.64 13.91 -17.34
CA ASP A 278 -18.38 14.63 -17.52
C ASP A 278 -17.22 13.71 -17.95
N VAL A 279 -17.28 12.41 -17.62
CA VAL A 279 -16.19 11.46 -17.86
C VAL A 279 -16.49 10.40 -18.91
N SER A 280 -17.77 10.12 -19.16
CA SER A 280 -18.22 9.14 -20.14
C SER A 280 -17.86 9.57 -21.58
N PRO A 281 -17.46 8.63 -22.45
CA PRO A 281 -17.21 8.92 -23.86
C PRO A 281 -18.45 9.49 -24.55
N LYS A 282 -18.25 10.29 -25.60
CA LYS A 282 -19.35 10.95 -26.32
C LYS A 282 -19.89 10.13 -27.49
N GLN A 283 -19.15 9.11 -27.93
CA GLN A 283 -19.53 8.26 -29.06
C GLN A 283 -19.17 6.81 -28.74
N PRO A 284 -19.97 5.84 -29.23
CA PRO A 284 -19.61 4.43 -29.15
C PRO A 284 -18.27 4.12 -29.80
N LYS A 285 -17.52 3.16 -29.23
CA LYS A 285 -16.29 2.65 -29.81
C LYS A 285 -16.21 1.13 -29.64
N VAL A 286 -15.79 0.44 -30.70
CA VAL A 286 -15.64 -1.01 -30.72
C VAL A 286 -14.17 -1.38 -30.57
N TYR A 287 -13.92 -2.38 -29.74
CA TYR A 287 -12.61 -2.97 -29.49
C TYR A 287 -12.71 -4.47 -29.71
N VAL A 288 -11.67 -5.07 -30.27
CA VAL A 288 -11.64 -6.51 -30.57
C VAL A 288 -10.37 -7.10 -29.95
N SER A 289 -10.51 -8.24 -29.26
CA SER A 289 -9.35 -8.98 -28.76
C SER A 289 -8.48 -9.47 -29.92
N ALA A 290 -7.25 -9.91 -29.64
CA ALA A 290 -6.42 -10.55 -30.66
C ALA A 290 -7.19 -11.67 -31.36
N ILE A 291 -7.30 -11.60 -32.69
CA ILE A 291 -8.20 -12.47 -33.46
C ILE A 291 -7.55 -13.84 -33.61
N ASN A 292 -8.24 -14.86 -33.10
CA ASN A 292 -8.06 -16.23 -33.58
C ASN A 292 -9.25 -16.57 -34.48
N ALA A 293 -9.03 -16.65 -35.80
CA ALA A 293 -10.07 -16.88 -36.80
C ALA A 293 -10.86 -18.19 -36.58
N SER A 294 -10.30 -19.14 -35.83
CA SER A 294 -10.97 -20.41 -35.51
C SER A 294 -11.93 -20.34 -34.32
N LYS A 295 -12.02 -19.21 -33.60
CA LYS A 295 -12.83 -19.06 -32.38
C LYS A 295 -14.10 -18.21 -32.62
N PRO A 296 -15.24 -18.56 -31.98
CA PRO A 296 -16.45 -17.74 -32.03
C PRO A 296 -16.25 -16.38 -31.39
N GLN A 297 -17.03 -15.38 -31.84
CA GLN A 297 -17.03 -14.04 -31.26
C GLN A 297 -18.12 -13.92 -30.18
N VAL A 298 -17.75 -13.32 -29.05
CA VAL A 298 -18.66 -12.92 -27.97
C VAL A 298 -18.76 -11.40 -27.97
N ARG A 299 -19.99 -10.88 -28.10
CA ARG A 299 -20.31 -9.46 -28.18
C ARG A 299 -20.69 -8.95 -26.79
N ILE A 300 -19.87 -8.08 -26.24
CA ILE A 300 -20.11 -7.43 -24.96
C ILE A 300 -20.43 -5.96 -25.23
N LEU A 301 -21.58 -5.51 -24.75
CA LEU A 301 -21.89 -4.09 -24.71
C LEU A 301 -21.49 -3.55 -23.34
N ALA A 302 -20.63 -2.54 -23.30
CA ALA A 302 -20.14 -1.92 -22.08
C ALA A 302 -20.66 -0.48 -21.96
N VAL A 303 -21.51 -0.22 -20.96
CA VAL A 303 -21.93 1.13 -20.61
C VAL A 303 -20.80 1.80 -19.85
N ASP A 304 -20.13 2.75 -20.51
CA ASP A 304 -18.97 3.45 -19.97
C ASP A 304 -19.44 4.66 -19.15
N CYS A 305 -19.43 4.49 -17.83
CA CYS A 305 -19.74 5.52 -16.85
C CYS A 305 -18.48 6.26 -16.33
N GLY A 306 -17.34 6.15 -17.01
CA GLY A 306 -16.02 6.49 -16.47
C GLY A 306 -15.13 5.25 -16.34
N MET A 307 -15.14 4.39 -17.36
CA MET A 307 -14.51 3.08 -17.36
C MET A 307 -12.98 3.22 -17.32
N LYS A 308 -12.39 2.62 -16.29
CA LYS A 308 -10.94 2.51 -16.14
C LYS A 308 -10.31 1.73 -17.30
N ALA A 309 -9.15 2.19 -17.77
CA ALA A 309 -8.44 1.57 -18.89
C ALA A 309 -8.16 0.08 -18.65
N ASN A 310 -7.88 -0.35 -17.41
CA ASN A 310 -7.59 -1.75 -17.16
C ASN A 310 -8.82 -2.66 -17.32
N ILE A 311 -10.05 -2.16 -17.18
CA ILE A 311 -11.27 -2.96 -17.45
C ILE A 311 -11.31 -3.40 -18.91
N TYR A 312 -11.00 -2.50 -19.85
CA TYR A 312 -10.86 -2.85 -21.27
C TYR A 312 -9.81 -3.95 -21.46
N ARG A 313 -8.65 -3.83 -20.81
CA ARG A 313 -7.56 -4.82 -20.92
C ARG A 313 -7.95 -6.17 -20.37
N GLN A 314 -8.67 -6.22 -19.25
CA GLN A 314 -9.14 -7.48 -18.68
C GLN A 314 -10.06 -8.24 -19.65
N PHE A 315 -10.87 -7.52 -20.43
CA PHE A 315 -11.67 -8.15 -21.49
C PHE A 315 -10.88 -8.53 -22.73
N LEU A 316 -9.89 -7.73 -23.14
CA LEU A 316 -9.32 -7.81 -24.48
C LEU A 316 -7.95 -8.49 -24.55
N TYR A 317 -7.18 -8.52 -23.46
CA TYR A 317 -5.82 -9.07 -23.42
C TYR A 317 -5.70 -10.40 -22.67
N THR A 318 -6.62 -10.71 -21.76
CA THR A 318 -6.49 -11.91 -20.91
C THR A 318 -6.73 -13.24 -21.63
N ASN A 319 -6.95 -13.21 -22.96
CA ASN A 319 -7.06 -14.38 -23.82
C ASN A 319 -7.97 -15.48 -23.23
N PHE A 320 -9.28 -15.20 -23.16
CA PHE A 320 -10.24 -16.20 -22.72
C PHE A 320 -10.26 -17.40 -23.68
N GLU A 321 -10.12 -18.60 -23.13
CA GLU A 321 -10.11 -19.82 -23.94
C GLU A 321 -11.45 -20.01 -24.68
N GLY A 322 -11.38 -20.38 -25.96
CA GLY A 322 -12.57 -20.72 -26.75
C GLY A 322 -13.40 -19.56 -27.31
N CYS A 323 -13.04 -18.28 -27.13
CA CYS A 323 -13.73 -17.18 -27.83
C CYS A 323 -12.81 -15.98 -28.14
N ASN A 324 -13.25 -15.15 -29.08
CA ASN A 324 -12.77 -13.78 -29.29
C ASN A 324 -13.76 -12.80 -28.65
N ILE A 325 -13.30 -11.69 -28.09
CA ILE A 325 -14.16 -10.67 -27.49
C ILE A 325 -14.31 -9.49 -28.46
N VAL A 326 -15.55 -9.10 -28.70
CA VAL A 326 -15.92 -7.83 -29.36
C VAL A 326 -16.59 -6.96 -28.29
N LEU A 327 -15.88 -5.97 -27.79
CA LEU A 327 -16.34 -5.06 -26.74
C LEU A 327 -16.76 -3.73 -27.39
N LYS A 328 -18.05 -3.42 -27.38
CA LYS A 328 -18.56 -2.11 -27.79
C LYS A 328 -18.81 -1.27 -26.53
N ALA A 329 -17.92 -0.31 -26.29
CA ALA A 329 -18.11 0.69 -25.24
C ALA A 329 -19.05 1.79 -25.73
N VAL A 330 -20.06 2.13 -24.94
CA VAL A 330 -21.09 3.14 -25.28
C VAL A 330 -21.18 4.21 -24.20
N PRO A 331 -21.63 5.44 -24.55
CA PRO A 331 -21.93 6.48 -23.57
C PRO A 331 -22.92 6.03 -22.49
N TRP A 332 -22.85 6.66 -21.32
CA TRP A 332 -23.71 6.33 -20.16
C TRP A 332 -25.22 6.44 -20.45
N ASP A 333 -25.62 7.35 -21.33
CA ASP A 333 -27.00 7.66 -21.73
C ASP A 333 -27.45 6.94 -23.01
N TYR A 334 -26.62 6.06 -23.56
CA TYR A 334 -26.93 5.32 -24.78
C TYR A 334 -28.13 4.38 -24.58
N ASP A 335 -29.05 4.34 -25.54
CA ASP A 335 -30.15 3.37 -25.54
C ASP A 335 -29.69 2.03 -26.10
N PHE A 336 -29.39 1.12 -25.19
CA PHE A 336 -28.98 -0.24 -25.50
C PHE A 336 -30.14 -1.25 -25.48
N THR A 337 -31.37 -0.81 -25.27
CA THR A 337 -32.49 -1.71 -24.98
C THR A 337 -32.94 -2.54 -26.19
N SER A 338 -32.66 -2.04 -27.40
CA SER A 338 -32.92 -2.70 -28.67
C SER A 338 -31.66 -3.26 -29.36
N GLU A 339 -30.49 -3.19 -28.72
CA GLU A 339 -29.24 -3.62 -29.32
C GLU A 339 -29.00 -5.13 -29.16
N GLU A 340 -28.36 -5.74 -30.16
CA GLU A 340 -27.92 -7.13 -30.10
C GLU A 340 -26.54 -7.24 -29.46
N TYR A 341 -26.48 -7.93 -28.33
CA TYR A 341 -25.26 -8.29 -27.61
C TYR A 341 -25.48 -9.61 -26.86
N ASP A 342 -24.39 -10.31 -26.57
CA ASP A 342 -24.43 -11.55 -25.78
C ASP A 342 -24.44 -11.23 -24.28
N GLY A 343 -23.71 -10.18 -23.87
CA GLY A 343 -23.59 -9.75 -22.47
C GLY A 343 -23.56 -8.23 -22.31
N LEU A 344 -24.07 -7.77 -21.16
CA LEU A 344 -24.05 -6.36 -20.78
C LEU A 344 -23.07 -6.14 -19.61
N PHE A 345 -22.20 -5.15 -19.76
CA PHE A 345 -21.27 -4.72 -18.73
C PHE A 345 -21.54 -3.26 -18.34
N ILE A 346 -21.46 -2.95 -17.04
CA ILE A 346 -21.62 -1.58 -16.51
C ILE A 346 -20.38 -1.24 -15.71
N SER A 347 -19.64 -0.21 -16.15
CA SER A 347 -18.35 0.15 -15.57
C SER A 347 -18.45 0.84 -14.22
N ASN A 348 -17.28 1.09 -13.63
CA ASN A 348 -17.12 2.07 -12.57
C ASN A 348 -17.44 3.49 -13.08
N GLY A 349 -17.54 4.43 -12.15
CA GLY A 349 -17.74 5.84 -12.45
C GLY A 349 -17.82 6.70 -11.19
N PRO A 350 -17.75 8.05 -11.34
CA PRO A 350 -17.83 8.99 -10.23
C PRO A 350 -19.28 9.33 -9.85
N GLY A 351 -19.42 9.93 -8.67
CA GLY A 351 -20.62 10.66 -8.27
C GLY A 351 -21.76 9.82 -7.74
N ASP A 352 -22.92 10.45 -7.63
CA ASP A 352 -24.13 9.85 -7.12
C ASP A 352 -24.84 9.04 -8.23
N PRO A 353 -25.05 7.71 -8.05
CA PRO A 353 -25.72 6.87 -9.05
C PRO A 353 -27.15 7.33 -9.36
N GLU A 354 -27.84 8.02 -8.45
CA GLU A 354 -29.21 8.53 -8.69
C GLU A 354 -29.26 9.61 -9.77
N MET A 355 -28.12 10.22 -10.11
CA MET A 355 -28.00 11.18 -11.21
C MET A 355 -28.05 10.49 -12.59
N CYS A 356 -27.83 9.17 -12.66
CA CYS A 356 -27.82 8.39 -13.90
C CYS A 356 -29.20 7.82 -14.27
N LYS A 357 -30.26 8.64 -14.20
CA LYS A 357 -31.65 8.21 -14.38
C LYS A 357 -31.93 7.49 -15.70
N ILE A 358 -31.31 7.95 -16.79
CA ILE A 358 -31.45 7.34 -18.12
C ILE A 358 -30.88 5.91 -18.12
N THR A 359 -29.65 5.74 -17.62
CA THR A 359 -29.01 4.44 -17.50
C THR A 359 -29.82 3.48 -16.63
N ILE A 360 -30.33 3.94 -15.49
CA ILE A 360 -31.18 3.13 -14.59
C ILE A 360 -32.43 2.65 -15.33
N ALA A 361 -33.09 3.53 -16.10
CA ALA A 361 -34.28 3.17 -16.87
C ALA A 361 -33.98 2.14 -17.98
N HIS A 362 -32.84 2.26 -18.66
CA HIS A 362 -32.41 1.28 -19.65
C HIS A 362 -32.03 -0.06 -19.01
N LEU A 363 -31.33 -0.04 -17.88
CA LEU A 363 -31.00 -1.25 -17.10
C LEU A 363 -32.26 -1.96 -16.60
N ALA A 364 -33.24 -1.24 -16.09
CA ALA A 364 -34.50 -1.83 -15.64
C ALA A 364 -35.25 -2.58 -16.77
N LYS A 365 -35.07 -2.15 -18.03
CA LYS A 365 -35.56 -2.91 -19.20
C LYS A 365 -34.67 -4.12 -19.51
N ALA A 366 -33.34 -3.96 -19.47
CA ALA A 366 -32.38 -5.04 -19.74
C ALA A 366 -32.48 -6.20 -18.74
N LEU A 367 -32.80 -5.93 -17.46
CA LEU A 367 -33.00 -6.95 -16.43
C LEU A 367 -34.14 -7.94 -16.77
N LYS A 368 -35.03 -7.58 -17.69
CA LYS A 368 -36.11 -8.46 -18.17
C LYS A 368 -35.65 -9.44 -19.27
N GLN A 369 -34.46 -9.25 -19.86
CA GLN A 369 -34.02 -9.97 -21.06
C GLN A 369 -33.16 -11.22 -20.77
N THR A 370 -32.96 -11.62 -19.52
CA THR A 370 -32.20 -12.82 -19.07
C THR A 370 -30.72 -12.96 -19.51
N ARG A 371 -30.23 -12.07 -20.37
CA ARG A 371 -28.82 -12.03 -20.84
C ARG A 371 -27.87 -11.72 -19.67
N PRO A 372 -26.65 -12.30 -19.61
CA PRO A 372 -25.72 -12.01 -18.52
C PRO A 372 -25.40 -10.51 -18.35
N ILE A 373 -25.37 -10.07 -17.09
CA ILE A 373 -25.08 -8.68 -16.70
C ILE A 373 -24.00 -8.68 -15.62
N PHE A 374 -22.94 -7.89 -15.84
CA PHE A 374 -21.87 -7.67 -14.86
C PHE A 374 -21.65 -6.19 -14.58
N GLY A 375 -21.76 -5.78 -13.31
CA GLY A 375 -21.51 -4.39 -12.86
C GLY A 375 -20.30 -4.26 -11.93
N ILE A 376 -19.50 -3.21 -12.11
CA ILE A 376 -18.35 -2.88 -11.23
C ILE A 376 -18.55 -1.51 -10.58
N CYS A 377 -18.33 -1.41 -9.26
CA CYS A 377 -18.38 -0.18 -8.48
C CYS A 377 -19.69 0.61 -8.67
N LEU A 378 -19.70 1.71 -9.44
CA LEU A 378 -20.94 2.41 -9.80
C LEU A 378 -21.93 1.47 -10.50
N GLY A 379 -21.45 0.52 -11.32
CA GLY A 379 -22.28 -0.50 -11.95
C GLY A 379 -23.01 -1.41 -10.96
N ASN A 380 -22.43 -1.68 -9.77
CA ASN A 380 -23.15 -2.39 -8.70
C ASN A 380 -24.36 -1.58 -8.22
N GLN A 381 -24.16 -0.28 -8.00
CA GLN A 381 -25.18 0.63 -7.50
C GLN A 381 -26.29 0.86 -8.53
N LEU A 382 -25.93 1.08 -9.80
CA LEU A 382 -26.90 1.23 -10.89
C LEU A 382 -27.71 -0.04 -11.12
N LEU A 383 -27.09 -1.22 -11.04
CA LEU A 383 -27.79 -2.50 -11.10
C LEU A 383 -28.77 -2.66 -9.94
N ALA A 384 -28.34 -2.32 -8.72
CA ALA A 384 -29.18 -2.38 -7.52
C ALA A 384 -30.39 -1.43 -7.62
N LEU A 385 -30.18 -0.17 -8.05
CA LEU A 385 -31.25 0.82 -8.27
C LEU A 385 -32.23 0.35 -9.36
N ALA A 386 -31.71 -0.17 -10.47
CA ALA A 386 -32.55 -0.71 -11.55
C ALA A 386 -33.39 -1.92 -11.12
N ALA A 387 -32.89 -2.71 -10.15
CA ALA A 387 -33.62 -3.81 -9.53
C ALA A 387 -34.63 -3.36 -8.46
N GLY A 388 -34.67 -2.06 -8.10
CA GLY A 388 -35.57 -1.49 -7.11
C GLY A 388 -35.02 -1.41 -5.68
N ALA A 389 -33.71 -1.63 -5.49
CA ALA A 389 -33.05 -1.32 -4.23
C ALA A 389 -32.83 0.20 -4.06
N LYS A 390 -32.35 0.62 -2.89
CA LYS A 390 -31.98 2.01 -2.61
C LYS A 390 -30.47 2.14 -2.45
N THR A 391 -29.93 3.30 -2.81
CA THR A 391 -28.57 3.71 -2.51
C THR A 391 -28.57 4.75 -1.40
N TYR A 392 -27.52 4.81 -0.61
CA TYR A 392 -27.34 5.86 0.38
C TYR A 392 -25.86 6.24 0.44
N LYS A 393 -25.57 7.53 0.65
CA LYS A 393 -24.21 8.00 0.83
C LYS A 393 -23.65 7.47 2.14
N MET A 394 -22.55 6.71 2.07
CA MET A 394 -22.00 6.05 3.24
C MET A 394 -21.40 7.07 4.24
N LYS A 395 -21.74 6.90 5.52
CA LYS A 395 -20.91 7.37 6.65
C LYS A 395 -20.10 6.19 7.21
N PHE A 396 -20.82 5.09 7.47
CA PHE A 396 -20.45 3.66 7.52
C PHE A 396 -21.73 2.84 7.24
N GLY A 397 -21.60 1.61 6.73
CA GLY A 397 -22.70 0.82 6.14
C GLY A 397 -23.93 0.59 7.04
N ASN A 398 -25.10 0.55 6.40
CA ASN A 398 -26.38 0.11 6.98
C ASN A 398 -27.11 -0.89 6.07
N ARG A 399 -27.92 -1.75 6.70
CA ARG A 399 -28.67 -2.83 6.05
C ARG A 399 -30.06 -2.35 5.66
N GLU A 400 -30.34 -2.26 4.36
CA GLU A 400 -31.70 -2.37 3.82
C GLU A 400 -31.77 -3.53 2.82
N SER A 401 -32.96 -4.14 2.74
CA SER A 401 -33.20 -5.40 2.03
C SER A 401 -33.02 -5.23 0.52
N LEU A 402 -32.17 -6.07 -0.07
CA LEU A 402 -32.22 -6.32 -1.50
C LEU A 402 -33.62 -6.85 -1.86
N PRO A 403 -34.11 -6.59 -3.09
CA PRO A 403 -35.32 -7.24 -3.59
C PRO A 403 -35.24 -8.77 -3.43
N PRO A 404 -36.37 -9.47 -3.24
CA PRO A 404 -36.39 -10.90 -2.92
C PRO A 404 -35.55 -11.78 -3.85
N ASP A 405 -35.47 -11.43 -5.13
CA ASP A 405 -34.76 -12.18 -6.17
C ASP A 405 -33.23 -11.99 -6.16
N TYR A 406 -32.72 -11.09 -5.31
CA TYR A 406 -31.30 -10.79 -5.19
C TYR A 406 -30.75 -11.22 -3.82
N VAL A 407 -29.47 -11.57 -3.82
CA VAL A 407 -28.69 -11.90 -2.62
C VAL A 407 -27.37 -11.12 -2.62
N PRO A 408 -26.81 -10.80 -1.44
CA PRO A 408 -25.44 -10.31 -1.38
C PRO A 408 -24.47 -11.38 -1.91
N LEU A 409 -23.60 -10.99 -2.83
CA LEU A 409 -22.53 -11.85 -3.35
C LEU A 409 -21.26 -11.71 -2.51
N PHE A 410 -20.91 -10.47 -2.15
CA PHE A 410 -19.79 -10.16 -1.28
C PHE A 410 -20.23 -9.23 -0.15
N VAL A 411 -19.53 -9.33 0.99
CA VAL A 411 -19.75 -8.50 2.17
C VAL A 411 -18.40 -8.05 2.71
N ASN A 412 -18.29 -6.77 3.04
CA ASN A 412 -17.06 -6.22 3.61
C ASN A 412 -16.79 -6.86 4.99
N ALA A 413 -15.59 -7.41 5.20
CA ALA A 413 -15.26 -8.06 6.46
C ALA A 413 -15.14 -7.09 7.65
N ASN A 414 -14.83 -5.81 7.39
CA ASN A 414 -14.61 -4.79 8.42
C ASN A 414 -15.91 -4.16 8.91
N ASP A 415 -16.79 -3.74 7.99
CA ASP A 415 -18.00 -2.98 8.33
C ASP A 415 -19.32 -3.65 7.91
N ARG A 416 -19.25 -4.81 7.26
CA ARG A 416 -20.41 -5.60 6.81
C ARG A 416 -21.29 -4.92 5.76
N SER A 417 -20.79 -3.88 5.09
CA SER A 417 -21.45 -3.29 3.93
C SER A 417 -21.53 -4.28 2.75
N ASN A 418 -22.45 -4.03 1.82
CA ASN A 418 -22.58 -4.82 0.60
C ASN A 418 -21.40 -4.54 -0.33
N GLU A 419 -20.76 -5.60 -0.82
CA GLU A 419 -19.61 -5.52 -1.74
C GLU A 419 -19.92 -6.13 -3.11
N GLY A 420 -21.20 -6.36 -3.41
CA GLY A 420 -21.66 -7.02 -4.62
C GLY A 420 -22.99 -7.73 -4.42
N ILE A 421 -23.78 -7.83 -5.48
CA ILE A 421 -25.08 -8.53 -5.48
C ILE A 421 -25.11 -9.59 -6.58
N SER A 422 -25.98 -10.58 -6.44
CA SER A 422 -26.26 -11.57 -7.47
C SER A 422 -27.74 -11.94 -7.48
N HIS A 423 -28.29 -12.13 -8.68
CA HIS A 423 -29.65 -12.64 -8.83
C HIS A 423 -29.67 -14.15 -8.51
N ARG A 424 -30.75 -14.64 -7.89
CA ARG A 424 -30.86 -16.04 -7.44
C ARG A 424 -30.85 -17.05 -8.58
N SER A 425 -31.44 -16.69 -9.72
CA SER A 425 -31.66 -17.61 -10.86
C SER A 425 -31.14 -17.10 -12.21
N LEU A 426 -30.81 -15.81 -12.33
CA LEU A 426 -30.44 -15.17 -13.60
C LEU A 426 -28.95 -14.82 -13.55
N PRO A 427 -28.26 -14.73 -14.70
CA PRO A 427 -26.83 -14.46 -14.78
C PRO A 427 -26.47 -12.99 -14.52
N PHE A 428 -27.05 -12.38 -13.48
CA PHE A 428 -26.78 -11.00 -13.09
C PHE A 428 -25.94 -11.01 -11.83
N PHE A 429 -24.80 -10.31 -11.88
CA PHE A 429 -23.98 -10.11 -10.70
C PHE A 429 -23.18 -8.82 -10.77
N SER A 430 -22.62 -8.42 -9.65
CA SER A 430 -21.80 -7.22 -9.56
C SER A 430 -20.83 -7.30 -8.39
N ALA A 431 -19.82 -6.44 -8.44
CA ALA A 431 -18.90 -6.18 -7.35
C ALA A 431 -18.84 -4.67 -7.08
N GLN A 432 -18.84 -4.28 -5.81
CA GLN A 432 -18.69 -2.87 -5.41
C GLN A 432 -17.22 -2.43 -5.44
N PHE A 433 -16.29 -3.37 -5.26
CA PHE A 433 -14.86 -3.18 -5.46
C PHE A 433 -14.49 -3.25 -6.95
N HIS A 434 -13.19 -3.15 -7.24
CA HIS A 434 -12.62 -3.06 -8.59
C HIS A 434 -11.77 -4.31 -8.94
N PRO A 435 -12.38 -5.36 -9.53
CA PRO A 435 -11.69 -6.60 -9.90
C PRO A 435 -10.54 -6.44 -10.90
N GLU A 436 -10.54 -5.34 -11.66
CA GLU A 436 -9.47 -4.99 -12.59
C GLU A 436 -8.21 -4.46 -11.88
N ALA A 437 -8.30 -4.09 -10.60
CA ALA A 437 -7.21 -3.52 -9.82
C ALA A 437 -6.57 -2.26 -10.45
N ALA A 438 -5.33 -2.35 -10.94
CA ALA A 438 -4.48 -1.23 -11.37
C ALA A 438 -4.14 -0.25 -10.23
N GLY A 439 -3.43 -0.78 -9.23
CA GLY A 439 -3.03 -0.10 -7.99
C GLY A 439 -3.36 -0.88 -6.72
N GLY A 440 -4.24 -1.87 -6.85
CA GLY A 440 -4.58 -2.87 -5.82
C GLY A 440 -4.19 -4.31 -6.22
N PRO A 441 -4.58 -5.31 -5.41
CA PRO A 441 -4.29 -6.72 -5.67
C PRO A 441 -5.13 -7.29 -6.83
N THR A 442 -4.60 -8.27 -7.56
CA THR A 442 -5.25 -8.90 -8.73
C THR A 442 -6.12 -10.12 -8.37
N ASP A 443 -6.44 -10.30 -7.09
CA ASP A 443 -7.01 -11.53 -6.52
C ASP A 443 -8.45 -11.82 -6.97
N THR A 444 -9.14 -10.83 -7.54
CA THR A 444 -10.55 -10.92 -7.93
C THR A 444 -10.77 -10.89 -9.44
N PHE A 445 -9.69 -10.98 -10.23
CA PHE A 445 -9.76 -11.05 -11.69
C PHE A 445 -10.69 -12.16 -12.21
N PHE A 446 -10.83 -13.27 -11.47
CA PHE A 446 -11.69 -14.40 -11.84
C PHE A 446 -13.14 -14.00 -12.15
N LEU A 447 -13.64 -12.87 -11.65
CA LEU A 447 -14.98 -12.36 -11.96
C LEU A 447 -15.17 -12.04 -13.46
N PHE A 448 -14.11 -11.61 -14.16
CA PHE A 448 -14.15 -11.45 -15.61
C PHE A 448 -14.28 -12.81 -16.31
N SER A 449 -13.50 -13.81 -15.87
CA SER A 449 -13.59 -15.19 -16.40
C SER A 449 -14.99 -15.78 -16.21
N GLU A 450 -15.59 -15.60 -15.03
CA GLU A 450 -16.95 -16.05 -14.75
C GLU A 450 -18.00 -15.37 -15.63
N PHE A 451 -17.86 -14.05 -15.85
CA PHE A 451 -18.74 -13.35 -16.78
C PHE A 451 -18.62 -13.92 -18.19
N ILE A 452 -17.40 -14.09 -18.72
CA ILE A 452 -17.18 -14.63 -20.07
C ILE A 452 -17.68 -16.07 -20.19
N ASP A 453 -17.46 -16.91 -19.19
CA ASP A 453 -17.93 -18.29 -19.21
C ASP A 453 -19.47 -18.39 -19.15
N SER A 454 -20.13 -17.45 -18.47
CA SER A 454 -21.59 -17.36 -18.47
C SER A 454 -22.17 -17.07 -19.87
N LEU A 455 -21.44 -16.29 -20.69
CA LEU A 455 -21.83 -15.96 -22.06
C LEU A 455 -21.70 -17.17 -23.00
N LYS A 456 -20.66 -17.99 -22.82
CA LYS A 456 -20.42 -19.16 -23.67
C LYS A 456 -21.41 -20.29 -23.44
N ARG A 457 -21.78 -20.54 -22.19
CA ARG A 457 -22.49 -21.77 -21.81
C ARG A 457 -24.01 -21.65 -21.90
N GLN A 458 -24.56 -20.43 -21.95
CA GLN A 458 -26.00 -20.12 -21.78
C GLN A 458 -26.67 -20.81 -20.56
N GLN A 459 -25.88 -21.45 -19.71
CA GLN A 459 -26.27 -22.12 -18.47
C GLN A 459 -25.42 -21.48 -17.38
N PHE A 460 -26.05 -20.62 -16.60
CA PHE A 460 -25.41 -20.01 -15.45
C PHE A 460 -25.15 -21.10 -14.40
N ARG A 461 -23.88 -21.42 -14.14
CA ARG A 461 -23.53 -21.99 -12.83
C ARG A 461 -23.83 -20.88 -11.83
N GLN A 462 -24.72 -21.15 -10.88
CA GLN A 462 -25.03 -20.21 -9.79
C GLN A 462 -23.70 -19.72 -9.19
N LEU A 463 -23.28 -18.48 -9.47
CA LEU A 463 -22.03 -17.92 -8.93
C LEU A 463 -21.99 -18.02 -7.39
N ALA A 464 -23.15 -17.87 -6.76
CA ALA A 464 -23.36 -18.08 -5.33
C ALA A 464 -23.03 -19.51 -4.83
N ARG A 465 -22.96 -20.51 -5.73
CA ARG A 465 -22.52 -21.89 -5.44
C ARG A 465 -21.06 -22.15 -5.77
N CYS A 466 -20.35 -21.25 -6.46
CA CYS A 466 -18.95 -21.43 -6.85
C CYS A 466 -17.98 -20.57 -6.02
N ILE A 467 -18.44 -19.48 -5.43
CA ILE A 467 -17.65 -18.67 -4.50
C ILE A 467 -17.79 -19.24 -3.08
N TYR A 468 -17.01 -20.27 -2.77
CA TYR A 468 -16.92 -20.80 -1.41
C TYR A 468 -15.98 -19.91 -0.60
N THR A 469 -16.52 -19.05 0.27
CA THR A 469 -15.77 -18.70 1.48
C THR A 469 -15.77 -19.95 2.33
N ILE A 470 -14.66 -20.70 2.36
CA ILE A 470 -14.49 -21.78 3.34
C ILE A 470 -14.45 -21.06 4.70
N PRO A 471 -15.48 -21.19 5.57
CA PRO A 471 -15.43 -20.55 6.87
C PRO A 471 -14.28 -21.19 7.62
N TYR A 472 -13.29 -20.39 8.02
CA TYR A 472 -12.22 -20.88 8.87
C TYR A 472 -12.83 -21.39 10.18
N GLN A 473 -12.61 -22.67 10.47
CA GLN A 473 -12.92 -23.26 11.76
C GLN A 473 -11.59 -23.59 12.43
N PHE A 474 -11.41 -23.07 13.65
CA PHE A 474 -10.26 -23.47 14.44
C PHE A 474 -10.34 -24.98 14.70
N PRO A 475 -9.26 -25.75 14.49
CA PRO A 475 -9.30 -27.19 14.67
C PRO A 475 -9.78 -27.56 16.09
N SER A 476 -10.94 -28.21 16.19
CA SER A 476 -11.47 -28.70 17.46
C SER A 476 -10.76 -30.02 17.84
N GLY A 477 -10.24 -30.13 19.06
CA GLY A 477 -9.76 -31.40 19.62
C GLY A 477 -8.33 -31.41 20.17
N TYR A 478 -7.52 -30.37 19.93
CA TYR A 478 -6.20 -30.26 20.54
C TYR A 478 -6.30 -29.74 21.97
N ARG A 479 -5.77 -30.51 22.92
CA ARG A 479 -5.72 -30.17 24.36
C ARG A 479 -4.30 -29.91 24.83
N LYS A 480 -3.30 -30.53 24.20
CA LYS A 480 -1.88 -30.36 24.54
C LYS A 480 -1.00 -30.27 23.29
N ILE A 481 -0.21 -29.20 23.23
CA ILE A 481 0.72 -28.91 22.12
C ILE A 481 2.14 -28.74 22.67
N LEU A 482 3.10 -29.30 21.94
CA LEU A 482 4.52 -29.09 22.13
C LEU A 482 4.99 -27.91 21.27
N LEU A 483 5.64 -26.93 21.88
CA LEU A 483 6.27 -25.82 21.18
C LEU A 483 7.79 -25.93 21.33
N LEU A 484 8.50 -25.94 20.21
CA LEU A 484 9.96 -25.91 20.20
C LEU A 484 10.44 -24.46 20.07
N GLY A 485 11.22 -24.00 21.04
CA GLY A 485 11.89 -22.70 21.02
C GLY A 485 13.14 -22.70 20.14
N SER A 486 13.85 -21.58 20.10
CA SER A 486 15.01 -21.39 19.21
C SER A 486 16.25 -22.20 19.54
N GLY A 487 16.34 -22.74 20.75
CA GLY A 487 17.61 -23.25 21.25
C GLY A 487 18.47 -22.13 21.84
N GLY A 488 19.79 -22.30 21.81
CA GLY A 488 20.73 -21.25 22.22
C GLY A 488 20.81 -20.10 21.20
N LEU A 489 21.06 -18.89 21.67
CA LEU A 489 21.24 -17.72 20.80
C LEU A 489 22.49 -17.91 19.93
N SER A 490 22.32 -17.83 18.61
CA SER A 490 23.39 -17.98 17.62
C SER A 490 23.31 -16.87 16.58
N ILE A 491 24.44 -16.52 15.95
CA ILE A 491 24.43 -15.53 14.85
C ILE A 491 23.54 -16.07 13.71
N GLY A 492 22.56 -15.28 13.29
CA GLY A 492 21.53 -15.69 12.32
C GLY A 492 20.28 -16.32 12.94
N GLN A 493 20.25 -16.53 14.25
CA GLN A 493 19.07 -16.93 15.04
C GLN A 493 19.00 -16.14 16.35
N ALA A 494 18.41 -14.95 16.28
CA ALA A 494 18.32 -14.01 17.40
C ALA A 494 17.03 -14.20 18.22
N GLY A 495 16.79 -13.31 19.18
CA GLY A 495 15.60 -13.32 20.05
C GLY A 495 14.24 -13.09 19.37
N GLU A 496 14.20 -12.97 18.04
CA GLU A 496 12.93 -12.89 17.26
C GLU A 496 12.05 -14.14 17.45
N PHE A 497 12.68 -15.30 17.59
CA PHE A 497 12.01 -16.59 17.78
C PHE A 497 11.46 -16.74 19.19
N ASP A 498 12.16 -16.22 20.19
CA ASP A 498 11.67 -16.17 21.56
C ASP A 498 10.40 -15.29 21.66
N TYR A 499 10.39 -14.15 20.96
CA TYR A 499 9.19 -13.31 20.85
C TYR A 499 8.06 -14.03 20.10
N SER A 500 8.35 -14.59 18.92
CA SER A 500 7.35 -15.28 18.09
C SER A 500 6.74 -16.48 18.80
N GLY A 501 7.56 -17.29 19.46
CA GLY A 501 7.10 -18.41 20.27
C GLY A 501 6.30 -17.97 21.49
N SER A 502 6.60 -16.81 22.09
CA SER A 502 5.77 -16.24 23.17
C SER A 502 4.36 -15.88 22.68
N GLN A 503 4.24 -15.31 21.47
CA GLN A 503 2.93 -15.07 20.84
C GLN A 503 2.18 -16.36 20.54
N ALA A 504 2.88 -17.40 20.10
CA ALA A 504 2.28 -18.71 19.87
C ALA A 504 1.70 -19.30 21.17
N ILE A 505 2.44 -19.25 22.28
CA ILE A 505 1.91 -19.71 23.58
C ILE A 505 0.69 -18.88 23.99
N LYS A 506 0.72 -17.55 23.81
CA LYS A 506 -0.43 -16.68 24.12
C LYS A 506 -1.68 -17.12 23.35
N ALA A 507 -1.58 -17.28 22.02
CA ALA A 507 -2.70 -17.72 21.18
C ALA A 507 -3.25 -19.09 21.61
N LEU A 508 -2.36 -20.06 21.87
CA LEU A 508 -2.77 -21.39 22.35
C LEU A 508 -3.50 -21.33 23.70
N ARG A 509 -3.06 -20.45 24.60
CA ARG A 509 -3.70 -20.27 25.92
C ARG A 509 -5.07 -19.63 25.83
N GLU A 510 -5.26 -18.65 24.94
CA GLU A 510 -6.58 -18.03 24.67
C GLU A 510 -7.59 -19.07 24.17
N HIS A 511 -7.11 -20.18 23.59
CA HIS A 511 -7.90 -21.35 23.18
C HIS A 511 -7.93 -22.50 24.20
N ASN A 512 -7.50 -22.27 25.45
CA ASN A 512 -7.44 -23.28 26.52
C ASN A 512 -6.60 -24.51 26.19
N ILE A 513 -5.55 -24.35 25.38
CA ILE A 513 -4.63 -25.43 25.03
C ILE A 513 -3.45 -25.45 25.99
N THR A 514 -3.15 -26.62 26.54
CA THR A 514 -1.96 -26.83 27.38
C THR A 514 -0.71 -26.77 26.52
N VAL A 515 0.26 -25.94 26.89
CA VAL A 515 1.49 -25.72 26.13
C VAL A 515 2.69 -26.25 26.90
N VAL A 516 3.40 -27.19 26.29
CA VAL A 516 4.70 -27.69 26.72
C VAL A 516 5.76 -27.00 25.87
N LEU A 517 6.64 -26.21 26.49
CA LEU A 517 7.72 -25.51 25.80
C LEU A 517 9.05 -26.26 26.01
N VAL A 518 9.84 -26.38 24.94
CA VAL A 518 11.25 -26.82 25.00
C VAL A 518 12.13 -25.66 24.56
N ASN A 519 12.89 -25.09 25.48
CA ASN A 519 13.87 -24.06 25.16
C ASN A 519 14.99 -24.06 26.22
N PRO A 520 16.26 -24.32 25.84
CA PRO A 520 17.39 -24.28 26.77
C PRO A 520 17.78 -22.86 27.18
N ASN A 521 17.33 -21.83 26.48
CA ASN A 521 17.64 -20.44 26.82
C ASN A 521 16.88 -20.02 28.09
N ILE A 522 17.59 -19.93 29.21
CA ILE A 522 17.04 -19.44 30.49
C ILE A 522 16.86 -17.92 30.51
N ALA A 523 17.53 -17.19 29.62
CA ALA A 523 17.60 -15.73 29.61
C ALA A 523 16.61 -15.13 28.60
N THR A 524 15.36 -15.61 28.60
CA THR A 524 14.33 -15.12 27.68
C THR A 524 12.95 -15.01 28.33
N VAL A 525 12.14 -14.06 27.83
CA VAL A 525 10.75 -13.89 28.26
C VAL A 525 9.92 -15.15 27.96
N GLN A 526 10.25 -15.89 26.90
CA GLN A 526 9.53 -17.10 26.51
C GLN A 526 9.49 -18.16 27.61
N THR A 527 10.57 -18.27 28.41
CA THR A 527 10.72 -19.25 29.49
C THR A 527 10.39 -18.68 30.87
N SER A 528 9.84 -17.46 30.93
CA SER A 528 9.40 -16.84 32.18
C SER A 528 8.31 -17.64 32.88
N LYS A 529 8.27 -17.53 34.21
CA LYS A 529 7.27 -18.19 35.04
C LYS A 529 5.87 -17.79 34.57
N HIS A 530 4.96 -18.76 34.52
CA HIS A 530 3.58 -18.61 34.06
C HIS A 530 3.39 -18.33 32.57
N MET A 531 4.45 -18.36 31.75
CA MET A 531 4.31 -18.15 30.31
C MET A 531 3.75 -19.39 29.61
N ALA A 532 4.50 -20.49 29.56
CA ALA A 532 3.99 -21.82 29.21
C ALA A 532 3.47 -22.56 30.46
N HIS A 533 2.67 -23.61 30.24
CA HIS A 533 2.17 -24.46 31.34
C HIS A 533 3.30 -25.33 31.91
N ARG A 534 4.19 -25.80 31.02
CA ARG A 534 5.40 -26.54 31.36
C ARG A 534 6.55 -26.08 30.48
N VAL A 535 7.73 -25.95 31.07
CA VAL A 535 8.96 -25.55 30.37
C VAL A 535 10.04 -26.60 30.64
N TYR A 536 10.66 -27.08 29.58
CA TYR A 536 11.81 -27.98 29.60
C TYR A 536 13.05 -27.22 29.14
N PHE A 537 14.00 -27.02 30.05
CA PHE A 537 15.30 -26.39 29.78
C PHE A 537 16.31 -27.43 29.28
N VAL A 538 16.05 -27.97 28.10
CA VAL A 538 16.91 -28.96 27.44
C VAL A 538 17.22 -28.55 26.01
N PRO A 539 18.31 -29.03 25.40
CA PRO A 539 18.62 -28.77 24.00
C PRO A 539 17.47 -29.20 23.06
N VAL A 540 17.21 -28.40 22.04
CA VAL A 540 16.21 -28.72 20.99
C VAL A 540 16.85 -29.68 19.99
N THR A 541 16.96 -30.95 20.38
CA THR A 541 17.51 -32.03 19.53
C THR A 541 16.53 -33.21 19.47
N PRO A 542 16.61 -34.05 18.41
CA PRO A 542 15.71 -35.20 18.26
C PRO A 542 15.71 -36.12 19.49
N GLN A 543 16.86 -36.30 20.14
CA GLN A 543 16.96 -37.13 21.35
C GLN A 543 16.08 -36.61 22.49
N PHE A 544 16.31 -35.39 22.97
CA PHE A 544 15.56 -34.83 24.10
C PHE A 544 14.09 -34.60 23.76
N VAL A 545 13.79 -34.18 22.52
CA VAL A 545 12.41 -33.99 22.10
C VAL A 545 11.65 -35.32 22.04
N SER A 546 12.31 -36.43 21.67
CA SER A 546 11.69 -37.76 21.69
C SER A 546 11.28 -38.21 23.10
N GLU A 547 12.14 -37.98 24.09
CA GLU A 547 11.84 -38.27 25.51
C GLU A 547 10.65 -37.45 26.02
N ILE A 548 10.57 -36.17 25.60
CA ILE A 548 9.45 -35.30 25.95
C ILE A 548 8.16 -35.74 25.25
N LEU A 549 8.21 -36.16 23.99
CA LEU A 549 7.04 -36.72 23.29
C LEU A 549 6.49 -37.95 24.01
N GLU A 550 7.38 -38.83 24.46
CA GLU A 550 7.01 -40.03 25.21
C GLU A 550 6.33 -39.69 26.55
N LYS A 551 6.90 -38.73 27.29
CA LYS A 551 6.42 -38.31 28.61
C LYS A 551 5.14 -37.49 28.56
N GLU A 552 5.08 -36.49 27.69
CA GLU A 552 4.00 -35.51 27.68
C GLU A 552 2.83 -35.91 26.76
N ARG A 553 3.06 -36.79 25.77
CA ARG A 553 2.06 -37.24 24.78
C ARG A 553 1.26 -36.06 24.19
N PRO A 554 1.93 -35.03 23.63
CA PRO A 554 1.24 -33.94 22.95
C PRO A 554 0.60 -34.44 21.65
N GLN A 555 -0.56 -33.88 21.30
CA GLN A 555 -1.27 -34.23 20.05
C GLN A 555 -0.67 -33.52 18.83
N GLY A 556 0.10 -32.45 19.05
CA GLY A 556 0.79 -31.77 17.97
C GLY A 556 2.02 -30.99 18.42
N VAL A 557 2.86 -30.67 17.44
CA VAL A 557 4.11 -29.93 17.59
C VAL A 557 4.14 -28.70 16.68
N LEU A 558 4.60 -27.57 17.22
CA LEU A 558 4.90 -26.34 16.49
C LEU A 558 6.41 -26.11 16.45
N CYS A 559 6.98 -26.03 15.25
CA CYS A 559 8.42 -25.78 15.03
C CYS A 559 8.73 -24.48 14.28
N SER A 560 7.74 -23.84 13.66
CA SER A 560 7.95 -22.63 12.84
C SER A 560 8.41 -21.39 13.63
N PHE A 561 8.30 -21.43 14.97
CA PHE A 561 8.65 -20.31 15.85
C PHE A 561 10.00 -20.49 16.55
N GLY A 562 10.73 -21.57 16.28
CA GLY A 562 12.03 -21.89 16.91
C GLY A 562 13.21 -21.87 15.93
N GLY A 563 13.10 -21.14 14.83
CA GLY A 563 14.14 -21.04 13.81
C GLY A 563 14.53 -22.38 13.17
N GLN A 564 15.72 -22.42 12.54
CA GLN A 564 16.22 -23.62 11.87
C GLN A 564 16.43 -24.79 12.85
N THR A 565 16.78 -24.51 14.10
CA THR A 565 17.05 -25.55 15.11
C THR A 565 15.80 -26.40 15.36
N ALA A 566 14.67 -25.74 15.60
CA ALA A 566 13.38 -26.43 15.76
C ALA A 566 12.91 -27.11 14.48
N LEU A 567 13.05 -26.45 13.32
CA LEU A 567 12.66 -27.02 12.02
C LEU A 567 13.43 -28.30 11.71
N ASN A 568 14.77 -28.26 11.78
CA ASN A 568 15.63 -29.41 11.52
C ASN A 568 15.35 -30.54 12.51
N CYS A 569 15.10 -30.23 13.79
CA CYS A 569 14.73 -31.22 14.78
C CYS A 569 13.43 -31.96 14.40
N VAL A 570 12.37 -31.24 14.01
CA VAL A 570 11.09 -31.87 13.62
C VAL A 570 11.21 -32.63 12.30
N VAL A 571 11.96 -32.12 11.32
CA VAL A 571 12.23 -32.86 10.07
C VAL A 571 12.91 -34.20 10.36
N GLU A 572 13.89 -34.22 11.27
CA GLU A 572 14.57 -35.47 11.64
C GLU A 572 13.65 -36.42 12.42
N LEU A 573 12.84 -35.92 13.36
CA LEU A 573 11.84 -36.70 14.09
C LEU A 573 10.77 -37.29 13.15
N HIS A 574 10.43 -36.57 12.07
CA HIS A 574 9.52 -37.04 11.04
C HIS A 574 10.16 -38.16 10.22
N ARG A 575 11.38 -37.95 9.70
CA ARG A 575 12.13 -38.93 8.89
C ARG A 575 12.39 -40.23 9.62
N THR A 576 12.68 -40.16 10.92
CA THR A 576 12.91 -41.33 11.78
C THR A 576 11.60 -42.00 12.25
N GLY A 577 10.43 -41.48 11.88
CA GLY A 577 9.12 -42.05 12.22
C GLY A 577 8.68 -41.81 13.67
N ILE A 578 9.41 -41.02 14.45
CA ILE A 578 9.14 -40.79 15.88
C ILE A 578 7.85 -40.00 16.09
N LEU A 579 7.58 -38.99 15.25
CA LEU A 579 6.31 -38.25 15.33
C LEU A 579 5.10 -39.17 15.12
N LYS A 580 5.20 -40.09 14.16
CA LYS A 580 4.17 -41.09 13.88
C LYS A 580 4.02 -42.09 15.03
N LYS A 581 5.13 -42.54 15.63
CA LYS A 581 5.13 -43.44 16.80
C LYS A 581 4.33 -42.87 17.98
N TYR A 582 4.40 -41.55 18.20
CA TYR A 582 3.74 -40.88 19.31
C TYR A 582 2.43 -40.17 18.93
N ASP A 583 1.92 -40.38 17.71
CA ASP A 583 0.72 -39.71 17.18
C ASP A 583 0.73 -38.18 17.35
N CYS A 584 1.91 -37.57 17.14
CA CYS A 584 2.11 -36.14 17.29
C CYS A 584 2.17 -35.49 15.90
N GLN A 585 1.17 -34.67 15.59
CA GLN A 585 1.04 -34.03 14.28
C GLN A 585 1.83 -32.72 14.20
N VAL A 586 2.47 -32.46 13.07
CA VAL A 586 3.04 -31.13 12.81
C VAL A 586 1.90 -30.15 12.52
N LEU A 587 1.79 -29.10 13.32
CA LEU A 587 0.73 -28.10 13.20
C LEU A 587 1.23 -26.89 12.40
N GLY A 588 0.33 -26.27 11.63
CA GLY A 588 0.66 -25.15 10.73
C GLY A 588 1.07 -25.63 9.35
N THR A 589 2.21 -25.15 8.84
CA THR A 589 2.74 -25.56 7.53
C THR A 589 3.02 -27.08 7.52
N PRO A 590 2.46 -27.84 6.57
CA PRO A 590 2.72 -29.27 6.47
C PRO A 590 4.22 -29.59 6.37
N ILE A 591 4.66 -30.69 6.98
CA ILE A 591 6.08 -31.07 7.01
C ILE A 591 6.68 -31.25 5.61
N GLU A 592 5.91 -31.78 4.66
CA GLU A 592 6.33 -31.91 3.26
C GLU A 592 6.57 -30.55 2.60
N ALA A 593 5.72 -29.55 2.91
CA ALA A 593 5.92 -28.20 2.41
C ALA A 593 7.21 -27.60 3.00
N ILE A 594 7.46 -27.77 4.30
CA ILE A 594 8.72 -27.35 4.94
C ILE A 594 9.92 -27.98 4.22
N ILE A 595 9.93 -29.32 4.06
CA ILE A 595 11.01 -30.04 3.38
C ILE A 595 11.21 -29.52 1.95
N SER A 596 10.12 -29.33 1.20
CA SER A 596 10.17 -28.86 -0.19
C SER A 596 10.72 -27.44 -0.33
N THR A 597 10.57 -26.59 0.70
CA THR A 597 11.09 -25.21 0.70
C THR A 597 12.53 -25.09 1.18
N GLU A 598 12.96 -26.01 2.04
CA GLU A 598 14.33 -26.06 2.57
C GLU A 598 15.31 -26.71 1.58
N ASP A 599 14.83 -27.65 0.76
CA ASP A 599 15.59 -28.22 -0.34
C ASP A 599 15.51 -27.33 -1.59
N ARG A 600 16.66 -26.90 -2.10
CA ARG A 600 16.74 -25.92 -3.20
C ARG A 600 16.32 -26.48 -4.55
N GLU A 601 16.55 -27.78 -4.78
CA GLU A 601 16.18 -28.41 -6.04
C GLU A 601 14.67 -28.64 -6.10
N ILE A 602 14.10 -29.18 -5.02
CA ILE A 602 12.65 -29.37 -4.90
C ILE A 602 11.94 -28.01 -4.97
N PHE A 603 12.45 -26.99 -4.28
CA PHE A 603 11.86 -25.65 -4.32
C PHE A 603 11.83 -25.08 -5.74
N ALA A 604 12.94 -25.19 -6.48
CA ALA A 604 12.99 -24.73 -7.88
C ALA A 604 12.02 -25.51 -8.76
N GLN A 605 11.91 -26.83 -8.58
CA GLN A 605 10.96 -27.66 -9.30
C GLN A 605 9.51 -27.25 -9.04
N LYS A 606 9.16 -26.99 -7.76
CA LYS A 606 7.82 -26.52 -7.38
C LYS A 606 7.45 -25.18 -7.98
N LEU A 607 8.40 -24.26 -8.12
CA LEU A 607 8.17 -23.00 -8.84
C LEU A 607 7.98 -23.22 -10.35
N MET A 608 8.77 -24.12 -10.95
CA MET A 608 8.62 -24.44 -12.37
C MET A 608 7.28 -25.13 -12.69
N GLU A 609 6.75 -25.95 -11.78
CA GLU A 609 5.42 -26.60 -11.93
C GLU A 609 4.29 -25.58 -12.13
N ILE A 610 4.41 -24.37 -11.56
CA ILE A 610 3.42 -23.30 -11.69
C ILE A 610 3.82 -22.23 -12.74
N GLY A 611 4.87 -22.48 -13.53
CA GLY A 611 5.34 -21.57 -14.56
C GLY A 611 6.13 -20.36 -14.05
N GLU A 612 6.52 -20.34 -12.77
CA GLU A 612 7.34 -19.26 -12.21
C GLU A 612 8.79 -19.34 -12.68
N GLN A 613 9.41 -18.18 -12.85
CA GLN A 613 10.78 -18.10 -13.35
C GLN A 613 11.79 -18.22 -12.20
N VAL A 614 12.64 -19.25 -12.28
CA VAL A 614 13.78 -19.43 -11.36
C VAL A 614 15.07 -19.03 -12.06
N ALA A 615 15.98 -18.35 -11.34
CA ALA A 615 17.31 -18.09 -11.86
C ALA A 615 18.02 -19.42 -12.17
N PRO A 616 18.81 -19.53 -13.25
CA PRO A 616 19.55 -20.75 -13.55
C PRO A 616 20.36 -21.19 -12.33
N SER A 617 20.07 -22.39 -11.84
CA SER A 617 20.66 -22.96 -10.63
C SER A 617 20.77 -24.47 -10.73
N ALA A 618 21.68 -25.05 -9.95
CA ALA A 618 21.69 -26.49 -9.69
C ALA A 618 22.22 -26.78 -8.28
N ALA A 619 21.85 -27.94 -7.75
CA ALA A 619 22.42 -28.45 -6.51
C ALA A 619 23.78 -29.10 -6.77
N ALA A 620 24.68 -28.99 -5.79
CA ALA A 620 25.96 -29.68 -5.73
C ALA A 620 26.17 -30.22 -4.32
N THR A 621 26.77 -31.40 -4.23
CA THR A 621 27.07 -32.08 -2.95
C THR A 621 28.56 -32.08 -2.62
N ASN A 622 29.41 -31.74 -3.59
CA ASN A 622 30.85 -31.65 -3.45
C ASN A 622 31.46 -30.50 -4.28
N VAL A 623 32.78 -30.31 -4.17
CA VAL A 623 33.52 -29.19 -4.77
C VAL A 623 33.54 -29.30 -6.28
N GLU A 624 33.82 -30.49 -6.77
CA GLU A 624 33.96 -30.81 -8.17
C GLU A 624 32.64 -30.53 -8.91
N GLU A 625 31.52 -30.98 -8.35
CA GLU A 625 30.17 -30.68 -8.83
C GLU A 625 29.89 -29.18 -8.80
N ALA A 626 30.20 -28.49 -7.71
CA ALA A 626 29.96 -27.04 -7.61
C ALA A 626 30.75 -26.24 -8.66
N VAL A 627 32.01 -26.62 -8.95
CA VAL A 627 32.81 -26.02 -10.03
C VAL A 627 32.20 -26.31 -11.39
N ALA A 628 31.83 -27.56 -11.66
CA ALA A 628 31.25 -27.96 -12.94
C ALA A 628 29.92 -27.23 -13.21
N VAL A 629 29.06 -27.13 -12.18
CA VAL A 629 27.81 -26.38 -12.22
C VAL A 629 28.09 -24.89 -12.46
N ALA A 630 29.05 -24.29 -11.76
CA ALA A 630 29.40 -22.89 -11.93
C ALA A 630 29.92 -22.58 -13.34
N ALA A 631 30.76 -23.45 -13.90
CA ALA A 631 31.26 -23.33 -15.27
C ALA A 631 30.13 -23.43 -16.30
N ARG A 632 29.17 -24.35 -16.10
CA ARG A 632 27.99 -24.52 -16.96
C ARG A 632 27.03 -23.32 -16.91
N ILE A 633 26.79 -22.77 -15.72
CA ILE A 633 25.86 -21.64 -15.51
C ILE A 633 26.47 -20.30 -15.97
N GLY A 634 27.80 -20.16 -15.81
CA GLY A 634 28.57 -18.97 -16.12
C GLY A 634 28.68 -17.99 -14.94
N TYR A 635 29.89 -17.47 -14.71
CA TYR A 635 30.20 -16.55 -13.63
C TYR A 635 29.59 -15.14 -13.83
N PRO A 636 29.37 -14.37 -12.74
CA PRO A 636 29.53 -14.76 -11.35
C PRO A 636 28.42 -15.68 -10.81
N VAL A 637 28.78 -16.52 -9.85
CA VAL A 637 27.84 -17.42 -9.16
C VAL A 637 27.77 -17.16 -7.66
N LEU A 638 26.64 -17.53 -7.07
CA LEU A 638 26.31 -17.44 -5.66
C LEU A 638 26.09 -18.86 -5.12
N ILE A 639 26.69 -19.23 -3.99
CA ILE A 639 26.50 -20.54 -3.37
C ILE A 639 25.75 -20.37 -2.05
N ARG A 640 24.72 -21.19 -1.81
CA ARG A 640 23.91 -21.21 -0.57
C ARG A 640 23.67 -22.64 -0.09
N ALA A 641 23.82 -22.90 1.21
CA ALA A 641 23.45 -24.18 1.81
C ALA A 641 21.92 -24.37 1.84
N ALA A 642 21.47 -25.63 1.75
CA ALA A 642 20.11 -26.05 2.08
C ALA A 642 19.94 -26.21 3.60
N PHE A 643 18.71 -26.18 4.13
CA PHE A 643 18.43 -26.37 5.56
C PHE A 643 19.19 -25.42 6.51
N ALA A 644 19.38 -24.17 6.07
CA ALA A 644 20.12 -23.12 6.78
C ALA A 644 19.52 -21.72 6.57
N LEU A 645 19.65 -20.86 7.60
CA LEU A 645 19.14 -19.48 7.62
C LEU A 645 20.27 -18.45 7.75
N GLY A 646 20.00 -17.19 7.35
CA GLY A 646 20.84 -16.04 7.73
C GLY A 646 22.18 -15.92 7.00
N ASN A 647 22.30 -16.46 5.78
CA ASN A 647 23.53 -16.42 4.98
C ASN A 647 24.75 -17.09 5.63
N THR A 648 24.55 -18.00 6.59
CA THR A 648 25.59 -18.76 7.29
C THR A 648 26.57 -19.51 6.35
N SER A 649 26.27 -19.60 5.06
CA SER A 649 27.18 -20.13 4.03
C SER A 649 27.10 -19.41 2.66
N LEU A 650 26.72 -18.13 2.62
CA LEU A 650 26.61 -17.38 1.36
C LEU A 650 27.99 -16.91 0.86
N LEU A 651 28.42 -17.36 -0.33
CA LEU A 651 29.62 -16.82 -0.99
C LEU A 651 29.37 -16.47 -2.46
N ARG A 652 30.03 -15.39 -2.90
CA ARG A 652 29.99 -14.86 -4.28
C ARG A 652 31.32 -15.13 -4.98
N PHE A 653 31.26 -15.77 -6.14
CA PHE A 653 32.44 -16.09 -6.94
C PHE A 653 32.48 -15.26 -8.23
N LEU A 654 33.55 -14.49 -8.40
CA LEU A 654 33.90 -13.77 -9.64
C LEU A 654 34.99 -14.55 -10.39
N ASP A 655 35.22 -14.29 -11.68
CA ASP A 655 36.06 -15.14 -12.56
C ASP A 655 37.58 -15.07 -12.33
N THR A 656 38.06 -14.26 -11.37
CA THR A 656 39.50 -14.06 -11.16
C THR A 656 40.17 -15.20 -10.36
N LEU A 657 41.14 -15.84 -10.99
CA LEU A 657 41.93 -17.03 -10.58
C LEU A 657 42.89 -16.78 -9.39
N PRO A 658 42.40 -16.89 -8.14
CA PRO A 658 42.94 -17.95 -7.27
C PRO A 658 41.83 -18.55 -6.39
N LYS A 659 40.90 -19.31 -7.00
CA LYS A 659 39.61 -19.67 -6.37
C LYS A 659 39.38 -21.16 -6.10
N ARG A 660 40.31 -22.05 -6.47
CA ARG A 660 40.24 -23.47 -6.06
C ARG A 660 40.37 -23.64 -4.54
N MET A 661 41.17 -22.82 -3.85
CA MET A 661 41.34 -22.88 -2.39
C MET A 661 40.11 -22.36 -1.62
N LEU A 662 39.50 -21.25 -2.05
CA LEU A 662 38.32 -20.66 -1.40
C LEU A 662 37.07 -21.54 -1.50
N LEU A 663 36.88 -22.23 -2.64
CA LEU A 663 35.77 -23.17 -2.81
C LEU A 663 35.98 -24.45 -1.99
N ALA A 664 37.22 -24.95 -1.92
CA ALA A 664 37.58 -26.11 -1.09
C ALA A 664 37.53 -25.83 0.42
N ASP A 665 37.86 -24.62 0.87
CA ASP A 665 37.67 -24.20 2.28
C ASP A 665 36.18 -24.02 2.63
N LEU A 666 35.37 -23.47 1.72
CA LEU A 666 33.93 -23.30 1.94
C LEU A 666 33.24 -24.65 2.04
N LEU A 667 33.51 -25.58 1.12
CA LEU A 667 32.86 -26.88 1.15
C LEU A 667 33.39 -27.77 2.27
N ARG A 668 34.64 -27.58 2.72
CA ARG A 668 35.09 -28.12 4.01
C ARG A 668 34.29 -27.55 5.18
N ARG A 669 33.95 -26.24 5.18
CA ARG A 669 33.08 -25.64 6.21
C ARG A 669 31.63 -26.14 6.11
N ILE A 670 31.05 -26.26 4.92
CA ILE A 670 29.71 -26.82 4.69
C ILE A 670 29.67 -28.29 5.12
N ASN A 671 30.67 -29.10 4.76
CA ASN A 671 30.79 -30.49 5.20
C ASN A 671 31.08 -30.63 6.70
N SER A 672 31.73 -29.64 7.34
CA SER A 672 31.96 -29.64 8.79
C SER A 672 30.69 -29.40 9.62
N LEU A 673 29.61 -28.89 9.02
CA LEU A 673 28.31 -28.67 9.67
C LEU A 673 27.48 -29.97 9.87
N ARG A 674 28.10 -31.15 9.70
CA ARG A 674 27.58 -32.48 10.10
C ARG A 674 26.12 -32.77 9.73
N THR A 675 25.69 -32.30 8.58
CA THR A 675 24.44 -32.74 7.95
C THR A 675 24.74 -32.92 6.47
N ARG A 676 24.24 -34.02 5.87
CA ARG A 676 24.33 -34.27 4.42
C ARG A 676 23.50 -33.21 3.68
N GLN A 677 23.98 -31.98 3.61
CA GLN A 677 23.26 -30.85 3.03
C GLN A 677 23.77 -30.56 1.62
N THR A 678 22.85 -30.60 0.67
CA THR A 678 23.02 -30.08 -0.69
C THR A 678 23.30 -28.57 -0.64
N ALA A 679 24.16 -28.06 -1.51
CA ALA A 679 24.40 -26.63 -1.69
C ALA A 679 23.87 -26.20 -3.06
N GLY A 680 23.06 -25.14 -3.12
CA GLY A 680 22.58 -24.55 -4.36
C GLY A 680 23.58 -23.54 -4.93
N VAL A 681 23.89 -23.63 -6.22
CA VAL A 681 24.73 -22.67 -6.98
C VAL A 681 23.85 -21.88 -7.94
N PHE A 682 23.88 -20.53 -7.89
CA PHE A 682 23.00 -19.62 -8.64
C PHE A 682 23.82 -18.63 -9.48
N ARG A 683 23.29 -18.14 -10.59
CA ARG A 683 23.91 -17.02 -11.33
C ARG A 683 23.58 -15.66 -10.70
N ASP A 684 24.59 -14.84 -10.39
CA ASP A 684 24.40 -13.48 -9.87
C ASP A 684 24.32 -12.44 -11.01
N ARG A 685 23.10 -12.00 -11.34
CA ARG A 685 22.86 -10.97 -12.37
C ARG A 685 23.05 -9.53 -11.90
N SER A 686 23.16 -9.28 -10.58
CA SER A 686 23.24 -7.91 -10.02
C SER A 686 24.53 -7.17 -10.40
N VAL A 687 25.52 -7.92 -10.85
CA VAL A 687 26.89 -7.47 -11.15
C VAL A 687 26.98 -6.82 -12.52
N ARG A 688 26.27 -7.33 -13.52
CA ARG A 688 26.38 -6.82 -14.90
C ARG A 688 25.91 -5.36 -14.99
N ARG A 689 24.86 -5.00 -14.24
CA ARG A 689 24.37 -3.62 -14.13
C ARG A 689 25.31 -2.70 -13.34
N ARG A 690 25.88 -3.15 -12.21
CA ARG A 690 26.84 -2.31 -11.44
C ARG A 690 28.18 -2.13 -12.14
N LEU A 691 28.69 -3.18 -12.80
CA LEU A 691 29.90 -3.07 -13.61
C LEU A 691 29.66 -2.17 -14.84
N GLN A 692 28.54 -2.31 -15.55
CA GLN A 692 28.20 -1.38 -16.65
C GLN A 692 28.10 0.08 -16.18
N LEU A 693 27.51 0.34 -15.01
CA LEU A 693 27.43 1.69 -14.43
C LEU A 693 28.80 2.23 -14.00
N GLN A 694 29.69 1.40 -13.46
CA GLN A 694 31.07 1.79 -13.17
C GLN A 694 31.90 2.01 -14.44
N THR A 695 31.71 1.22 -15.50
CA THR A 695 32.40 1.42 -16.79
C THR A 695 31.89 2.67 -17.52
N LEU A 696 30.61 3.01 -17.39
CA LEU A 696 30.04 4.27 -17.90
C LEU A 696 30.58 5.49 -17.15
N ASN A 697 30.73 5.43 -15.82
CA ASN A 697 31.32 6.53 -15.04
C ASN A 697 32.81 6.72 -15.31
N ILE A 698 33.57 5.66 -15.61
CA ILE A 698 34.99 5.78 -15.97
C ILE A 698 35.17 6.36 -17.39
N LYS A 699 34.22 6.13 -18.31
CA LYS A 699 34.24 6.77 -19.65
C LYS A 699 33.75 8.21 -19.67
N ALA A 700 33.09 8.69 -18.62
CA ALA A 700 32.69 10.10 -18.48
C ALA A 700 33.73 10.94 -17.71
N SER A 701 34.80 10.31 -17.20
CA SER A 701 35.90 10.95 -16.47
C SER A 701 37.29 10.70 -17.11
N LEU A 702 37.29 10.21 -18.34
CA LEU A 702 38.38 10.26 -19.33
C LEU A 702 37.84 11.02 -20.55
#